data_AF-A0A7J5EZT7-F1
#
_entry.id   AF-A0A7J5EZT7-F1
#
_cell.length_a   1.000
_cell.length_b   1.000
_cell.length_c   1.000
_cell.angle_alpha   90.00
_cell.angle_beta   90.00
_cell.angle_gamma   90.00
#
_symmetry.space_group_name_H-M   'P 1'
#
loop_
_entity.id
_entity.type
_entity.pdbx_description
1 polymer ?
#
loop_
_entity_poly.entity_id
_entity_poly.type
_entity_poly.pdbx_seq_one_letter_code
_entity_poly.pdbx_strand_id
1 'polypeptide(L)'
;MCLLAAACGGDDGPGLEDFYPELPPTGGAQGAWAGEITSANPEELMTGPAAQGQIGDFYIRNDKVRFVVSAPTRLIGVVPQGGNIMDAAEIGPGGTQLMPDHFGELSVIYKAGRTCEHTTMEIVRDGAQGGPAVLRARGRSGNNDFINLKGIGILPVSDDLDPDVPDEFECATTYILQPGARHIEVYWSLFNGGATRVIGPLGMLNDTGGEVEAWGNGRGFERAGVEALTTLTDPSPIDFVVYQATPGPGYGIIPRFDTPTPSSGFLIAGVSIVLFGADNLLDILDPSTYTLGLDPGAGKLARVDVVVGADAEDTDVVFREVRAAPEPMTEIGGTVSWSAGTSPIVGGRVGVYGDTNGNGQVDEMDKPWSYLDVAADGTYSGKVPTTAGPLLVRAEVKDTSRSSAAAAGASVALTLPAPVKVDYTIVDDATGQPIPGRLLVVGEHPVLPDKGVFETYDRLPGVVRSVHSMRGTTTGASADAPLYLPRGGTYRIYASRGTEWSMASLPFDATADGALTFHLRRVVDTTGYLATEYHVHQVGSPDSPVGSEERIKSAVSAGMELFAMTDHDVVTDLQPLVESLGLENVLRVMPGIEVTPFPYGHFNAWPLEVQPNANGGAIDWGRGREGYAMTPGEIFAAARERGARVVEVNHPRGDSAFTRFQKYFDIAELEYDYENRVMFGDFGGSPTPNSWLRLPEETLWSDSWNALEVWNGFGMDDTDGDARNECTSLDLVLRDWFNMLSMGFYVAPIGNSDTHESVKTPVGMPRTMVRVPDDSGAALASGASMEPVLQAIEGTQAARDIVVTNGPMIAITSGGQPAIGRQVPATAGSITLVATVTAPDWAEFDTIEIFANETPASPRARSSDPVSIVPLKCWTTRQLDTLHAMDPCSLARTAPESMQVQVQTVPGTGNHRFLQAQVTITLTAADIRTIRSGATGTDAWLVLRARGDRAIFPVLTDGVVDAQTLPVLVSGTAQDVDLVLRGRGVFAMAFSAPVFLDFDGNGYRAPFEP
;
A
#
# COMPACT_ATOMS: atom_id res chain seq x y z
N MET A 1 -60.12 23.48 -39.11
CA MET A 1 -59.78 22.66 -40.29
C MET A 1 -58.49 23.22 -40.88
N CYS A 2 -57.37 22.61 -40.54
CA CYS A 2 -56.07 22.59 -41.24
C CYS A 2 -55.07 21.97 -40.26
N LEU A 3 -54.93 20.65 -40.34
CA LEU A 3 -53.75 19.93 -39.83
C LEU A 3 -52.54 20.36 -40.66
N LEU A 4 -51.43 20.68 -40.00
CA LEU A 4 -50.11 20.60 -40.59
C LEU A 4 -49.29 19.67 -39.69
N ALA A 5 -49.13 18.45 -40.18
CA ALA A 5 -48.19 17.47 -39.66
C ALA A 5 -46.77 17.99 -39.93
N ALA A 6 -45.98 18.15 -38.88
CA ALA A 6 -44.53 18.20 -39.00
C ALA A 6 -44.05 16.74 -39.00
N ALA A 7 -43.84 16.21 -40.21
CA ALA A 7 -43.04 15.03 -40.43
C ALA A 7 -41.56 15.46 -40.38
N CYS A 8 -40.87 15.09 -39.30
CA CYS A 8 -39.42 14.96 -39.29
C CYS A 8 -39.11 13.47 -39.25
N GLY A 9 -39.11 12.84 -40.43
CA GLY A 9 -38.33 11.62 -40.64
C GLY A 9 -36.98 12.08 -41.16
N GLY A 10 -35.96 12.05 -40.30
CA GLY A 10 -34.56 12.13 -40.72
C GLY A 10 -34.03 10.70 -40.83
N ASP A 11 -33.39 10.40 -41.97
CA ASP A 11 -32.67 9.16 -42.26
C ASP A 11 -31.33 9.08 -41.51
N ASP A 12 -31.33 9.31 -40.19
CA ASP A 12 -30.17 9.04 -39.35
C ASP A 12 -30.46 7.71 -38.63
N GLY A 13 -29.53 6.75 -38.70
CA GLY A 13 -29.68 5.45 -38.03
C GLY A 13 -29.83 5.59 -36.51
N PRO A 14 -29.99 4.48 -35.77
CA PRO A 14 -30.06 4.54 -34.31
C PRO A 14 -28.83 5.25 -33.73
N GLY A 15 -29.03 6.08 -32.71
CA GLY A 15 -27.99 6.83 -32.00
C GLY A 15 -27.87 6.41 -30.54
N LEU A 16 -26.90 6.99 -29.80
CA LEU A 16 -26.69 6.70 -28.37
C LEU A 16 -27.96 6.92 -27.54
N GLU A 17 -28.75 7.94 -27.86
CA GLU A 17 -29.99 8.30 -27.19
C GLU A 17 -31.09 7.23 -27.28
N ASP A 18 -31.07 6.37 -28.30
CA ASP A 18 -32.01 5.26 -28.44
C ASP A 18 -31.73 4.13 -27.44
N PHE A 19 -30.57 4.17 -26.77
CA PHE A 19 -30.12 3.19 -25.78
C PHE A 19 -30.05 3.77 -24.36
N TYR A 20 -30.67 4.92 -24.12
CA TYR A 20 -30.85 5.44 -22.75
C TYR A 20 -31.86 4.61 -21.96
N PRO A 21 -31.71 4.51 -20.63
CA PRO A 21 -32.70 3.85 -19.80
C PRO A 21 -34.04 4.59 -19.87
N GLU A 22 -35.14 3.83 -19.86
CA GLU A 22 -36.47 4.41 -19.65
C GLU A 22 -36.52 5.06 -18.27
N LEU A 23 -36.93 6.33 -18.22
CA LEU A 23 -37.02 7.05 -16.96
C LEU A 23 -38.34 6.75 -16.25
N PRO A 24 -38.32 6.43 -14.93
CA PRO A 24 -39.54 6.21 -14.16
C PRO A 24 -40.51 7.41 -14.22
N PRO A 25 -41.83 7.22 -14.01
CA PRO A 25 -42.80 8.31 -14.12
C PRO A 25 -42.58 9.41 -13.07
N THR A 26 -42.92 10.66 -13.43
CA THR A 26 -42.91 11.82 -12.52
C THR A 26 -44.24 11.95 -11.76
N GLY A 27 -44.23 12.65 -10.63
CA GLY A 27 -45.41 13.03 -9.86
C GLY A 27 -45.26 12.90 -8.35
N GLY A 28 -46.23 13.43 -7.59
CA GLY A 28 -46.17 13.48 -6.13
C GLY A 28 -45.37 14.67 -5.59
N ALA A 29 -45.03 14.64 -4.30
CA ALA A 29 -44.16 15.64 -3.69
C ALA A 29 -42.69 15.35 -4.06
N GLN A 30 -41.88 16.40 -4.14
CA GLN A 30 -40.44 16.24 -4.32
C GLN A 30 -39.85 15.46 -3.12
N GLY A 31 -39.20 14.34 -3.42
CA GLY A 31 -38.49 13.53 -2.44
C GLY A 31 -37.11 13.09 -2.90
N ALA A 32 -36.66 13.61 -4.05
CA ALA A 32 -35.30 13.46 -4.58
C ALA A 32 -34.86 14.81 -5.15
N TRP A 33 -33.55 15.07 -5.12
CA TRP A 33 -32.93 16.31 -5.55
C TRP A 33 -31.65 16.00 -6.32
N ALA A 34 -31.39 16.74 -7.38
CA ALA A 34 -30.08 16.76 -8.02
C ALA A 34 -29.73 18.18 -8.48
N GLY A 35 -28.45 18.50 -8.48
CA GLY A 35 -27.95 19.82 -8.86
C GLY A 35 -26.44 19.91 -8.89
N GLU A 36 -25.93 21.05 -9.34
CA GLU A 36 -24.51 21.38 -9.24
C GLU A 36 -24.18 21.83 -7.80
N ILE A 37 -22.99 21.46 -7.34
CA ILE A 37 -22.41 21.89 -6.07
C ILE A 37 -21.68 23.21 -6.32
N THR A 38 -22.12 24.25 -5.62
CA THR A 38 -21.61 25.60 -5.76
C THR A 38 -21.21 26.14 -4.38
N SER A 39 -20.55 27.29 -4.35
CA SER A 39 -20.27 27.99 -3.09
C SER A 39 -21.53 28.40 -2.31
N ALA A 40 -22.73 28.31 -2.91
CA ALA A 40 -24.00 28.64 -2.27
C ALA A 40 -24.66 27.45 -1.55
N ASN A 41 -24.21 26.21 -1.84
CA ASN A 41 -24.68 24.97 -1.24
C ASN A 41 -23.52 24.01 -0.88
N PRO A 42 -22.45 24.49 -0.20
CA PRO A 42 -21.30 23.67 0.14
C PRO A 42 -21.65 22.49 1.06
N GLU A 43 -22.81 22.52 1.73
CA GLU A 43 -23.32 21.42 2.54
C GLU A 43 -23.74 20.17 1.75
N GLU A 44 -23.77 20.25 0.41
CA GLU A 44 -23.95 19.07 -0.44
C GLU A 44 -22.65 18.28 -0.65
N LEU A 45 -21.48 18.85 -0.31
CA LEU A 45 -20.24 18.10 -0.19
C LEU A 45 -20.29 17.15 1.00
N MET A 46 -19.51 16.06 0.92
CA MET A 46 -19.36 15.09 1.98
C MET A 46 -18.00 15.21 2.68
N THR A 47 -17.93 14.62 3.86
CA THR A 47 -16.69 14.53 4.65
C THR A 47 -16.37 13.07 4.93
N GLY A 48 -15.09 12.70 4.94
CA GLY A 48 -14.65 11.37 5.34
C GLY A 48 -13.27 11.06 4.76
N PRO A 49 -12.67 9.91 5.10
CA PRO A 49 -11.34 9.53 4.64
C PRO A 49 -11.19 9.46 3.12
N ALA A 50 -12.27 9.16 2.38
CA ALA A 50 -12.24 9.04 0.92
C ALA A 50 -12.95 10.19 0.19
N ALA A 51 -13.44 11.20 0.91
CA ALA A 51 -14.26 12.26 0.30
C ALA A 51 -13.44 13.11 -0.68
N GLN A 52 -13.87 13.14 -1.93
CA GLN A 52 -13.18 13.80 -3.05
C GLN A 52 -13.98 14.94 -3.68
N GLY A 53 -15.28 15.05 -3.37
CA GLY A 53 -16.16 16.05 -3.95
C GLY A 53 -15.67 17.49 -3.80
N GLN A 54 -15.87 18.28 -4.86
CA GLN A 54 -15.47 19.68 -4.93
C GLN A 54 -16.58 20.57 -5.52
N ILE A 55 -16.42 21.88 -5.36
CA ILE A 55 -17.29 22.86 -6.03
C ILE A 55 -17.16 22.70 -7.55
N GLY A 56 -18.29 22.59 -8.25
CA GLY A 56 -18.39 22.29 -9.67
C GLY A 56 -18.83 20.86 -9.96
N ASP A 57 -18.76 19.96 -8.97
CA ASP A 57 -19.33 18.61 -9.09
C ASP A 57 -20.86 18.63 -8.91
N PHE A 58 -21.48 17.46 -8.96
CA PHE A 58 -22.93 17.31 -8.93
C PHE A 58 -23.36 16.46 -7.75
N TYR A 59 -24.41 16.88 -7.05
CA TYR A 59 -25.02 16.06 -6.00
C TYR A 59 -26.29 15.41 -6.53
N ILE A 60 -26.60 14.22 -6.02
CA ILE A 60 -27.90 13.56 -6.15
C ILE A 60 -28.28 12.92 -4.82
N ARG A 61 -29.45 13.26 -4.27
CA ARG A 61 -29.87 12.79 -2.94
C ARG A 61 -31.38 12.63 -2.80
N ASN A 62 -31.79 11.90 -1.77
CA ASN A 62 -33.18 11.83 -1.30
C ASN A 62 -33.23 12.09 0.22
N ASP A 63 -34.11 11.42 0.97
CA ASP A 63 -34.21 11.51 2.43
C ASP A 63 -33.40 10.43 3.18
N LYS A 64 -32.68 9.57 2.46
CA LYS A 64 -31.91 8.43 2.97
C LYS A 64 -30.45 8.46 2.58
N VAL A 65 -30.14 8.81 1.33
CA VAL A 65 -28.79 8.72 0.77
C VAL A 65 -28.45 9.96 -0.04
N ARG A 66 -27.15 10.25 -0.11
CA ARG A 66 -26.54 11.28 -0.95
C ARG A 66 -25.35 10.68 -1.67
N PHE A 67 -25.19 11.07 -2.93
CA PHE A 67 -24.02 10.77 -3.75
C PHE A 67 -23.47 12.07 -4.35
N VAL A 68 -22.16 12.13 -4.56
CA VAL A 68 -21.50 13.13 -5.40
C VAL A 68 -21.01 12.45 -6.68
N VAL A 69 -21.28 13.10 -7.81
CA VAL A 69 -20.83 12.70 -9.15
C VAL A 69 -19.85 13.76 -9.65
N SER A 70 -18.65 13.34 -10.05
CA SER A 70 -17.61 14.24 -10.58
C SER A 70 -18.13 15.06 -11.76
N ALA A 71 -17.66 16.29 -11.85
CA ALA A 71 -17.65 17.01 -13.11
C ALA A 71 -16.90 16.17 -14.19
N PRO A 72 -17.25 16.27 -15.48
CA PRO A 72 -16.51 15.63 -16.57
C PRO A 72 -15.11 16.26 -16.80
N THR A 73 -14.22 16.05 -15.84
CA THR A 73 -12.83 16.52 -15.82
C THR A 73 -11.88 15.35 -15.73
N ARG A 74 -10.70 15.50 -16.34
CA ARG A 74 -9.63 14.52 -16.24
C ARG A 74 -8.80 14.77 -14.97
N LEU A 75 -8.63 13.75 -14.16
CA LEU A 75 -7.72 13.70 -13.02
C LEU A 75 -7.09 12.31 -13.03
N ILE A 76 -5.77 12.23 -13.10
CA ILE A 76 -5.09 10.92 -13.08
C ILE A 76 -5.37 10.18 -11.76
N GLY A 77 -5.54 8.86 -11.86
CA GLY A 77 -5.92 7.96 -10.79
C GLY A 77 -6.44 6.64 -11.39
N VAL A 78 -7.00 5.76 -10.55
CA VAL A 78 -7.59 4.47 -10.98
C VAL A 78 -8.66 4.68 -12.05
N VAL A 79 -9.47 5.72 -11.90
CA VAL A 79 -10.47 6.17 -12.87
C VAL A 79 -10.07 7.56 -13.35
N PRO A 80 -9.39 7.68 -14.51
CA PRO A 80 -8.76 8.95 -14.87
C PRO A 80 -9.74 10.03 -15.36
N GLN A 81 -11.05 9.75 -15.40
CA GLN A 81 -12.05 10.58 -16.07
C GLN A 81 -13.28 10.75 -15.19
N GLY A 82 -13.73 11.98 -15.00
CA GLY A 82 -14.90 12.27 -14.19
C GLY A 82 -16.24 12.00 -14.89
N GLY A 83 -17.32 12.41 -14.25
CA GLY A 83 -18.69 12.02 -14.58
C GLY A 83 -19.14 10.73 -13.89
N ASN A 84 -18.39 10.26 -12.88
CA ASN A 84 -18.68 9.05 -12.09
C ASN A 84 -19.06 9.38 -10.65
N ILE A 85 -19.69 8.43 -9.94
CA ILE A 85 -19.91 8.57 -8.49
C ILE A 85 -18.55 8.43 -7.80
N MET A 86 -18.20 9.39 -6.95
CA MET A 86 -16.95 9.37 -6.16
C MET A 86 -17.17 9.37 -4.64
N ASP A 87 -18.31 9.91 -4.18
CA ASP A 87 -18.63 9.95 -2.75
C ASP A 87 -20.02 9.36 -2.53
N ALA A 88 -20.23 8.68 -1.40
CA ALA A 88 -21.54 8.17 -1.01
C ALA A 88 -21.74 8.16 0.50
N ALA A 89 -22.88 8.64 0.99
CA ALA A 89 -23.21 8.54 2.41
C ALA A 89 -24.71 8.41 2.69
N GLU A 90 -25.00 7.82 3.85
CA GLU A 90 -26.34 7.88 4.44
C GLU A 90 -26.58 9.27 5.02
N ILE A 91 -27.79 9.80 4.82
CA ILE A 91 -28.22 11.10 5.32
C ILE A 91 -29.47 11.00 6.18
N GLY A 92 -29.49 11.83 7.22
CA GLY A 92 -30.59 11.97 8.16
C GLY A 92 -31.51 13.16 7.83
N PRO A 93 -32.46 13.45 8.73
CA PRO A 93 -33.37 14.57 8.59
C PRO A 93 -32.62 15.89 8.36
N GLY A 94 -33.03 16.64 7.33
CA GLY A 94 -32.38 17.89 6.96
C GLY A 94 -31.08 17.74 6.16
N GLY A 95 -30.75 16.54 5.68
CA GLY A 95 -29.58 16.28 4.83
C GLY A 95 -28.27 16.12 5.61
N THR A 96 -28.34 15.88 6.92
CA THR A 96 -27.15 15.66 7.75
C THR A 96 -26.51 14.32 7.43
N GLN A 97 -25.23 14.31 7.04
CA GLN A 97 -24.46 13.08 6.88
C GLN A 97 -24.42 12.28 8.20
N LEU A 98 -24.76 11.00 8.14
CA LEU A 98 -24.82 10.13 9.33
C LEU A 98 -23.52 9.37 9.59
N MET A 99 -22.76 9.08 8.54
CA MET A 99 -21.51 8.33 8.58
C MET A 99 -20.48 8.99 7.66
N PRO A 100 -19.17 8.98 8.00
CA PRO A 100 -18.12 9.46 7.11
C PRO A 100 -18.16 8.74 5.76
N ASP A 101 -17.79 9.45 4.70
CA ASP A 101 -17.64 8.87 3.37
C ASP A 101 -16.31 8.11 3.27
N HIS A 102 -16.43 6.90 2.72
CA HIS A 102 -15.35 5.95 2.49
C HIS A 102 -15.46 5.36 1.07
N PHE A 103 -16.38 5.89 0.26
CA PHE A 103 -16.56 5.44 -1.10
C PHE A 103 -15.42 6.01 -1.95
N GLY A 104 -14.84 5.19 -2.83
CA GLY A 104 -13.97 5.69 -3.89
C GLY A 104 -14.78 5.92 -5.17
N GLU A 105 -14.18 5.75 -6.34
CA GLU A 105 -14.84 6.03 -7.62
C GLU A 105 -15.32 4.77 -8.37
N LEU A 106 -16.57 4.78 -8.86
CA LEU A 106 -17.15 3.68 -9.65
C LEU A 106 -17.24 4.02 -11.13
N SER A 107 -16.57 3.23 -11.98
CA SER A 107 -16.62 3.37 -13.43
C SER A 107 -16.94 2.06 -14.16
N VAL A 108 -17.33 2.19 -15.44
CA VAL A 108 -17.39 1.06 -16.36
C VAL A 108 -16.00 0.72 -16.87
N ILE A 109 -15.72 -0.57 -17.04
CA ILE A 109 -14.52 -1.02 -17.76
C ILE A 109 -14.90 -2.03 -18.84
N TYR A 110 -14.28 -1.91 -20.01
CA TYR A 110 -14.37 -2.91 -21.08
C TYR A 110 -13.03 -3.04 -21.83
N LYS A 111 -12.83 -4.13 -22.55
CA LYS A 111 -11.54 -4.47 -23.22
C LYS A 111 -10.32 -4.25 -22.29
N ALA A 112 -10.42 -4.71 -21.05
CA ALA A 112 -9.36 -4.66 -20.02
C ALA A 112 -8.59 -3.34 -19.88
N GLY A 113 -9.21 -2.19 -20.17
CA GLY A 113 -8.54 -0.90 -20.11
C GLY A 113 -9.21 0.22 -20.90
N ARG A 114 -10.49 0.09 -21.29
CA ARG A 114 -11.31 1.19 -21.82
C ARG A 114 -12.43 1.55 -20.85
N THR A 115 -12.78 2.83 -20.81
CA THR A 115 -13.86 3.39 -20.00
C THR A 115 -14.65 4.44 -20.80
N CYS A 116 -15.64 5.08 -20.17
CA CYS A 116 -16.34 6.23 -20.74
C CYS A 116 -15.66 7.54 -20.32
N GLU A 117 -15.06 8.23 -21.29
CA GLU A 117 -14.50 9.56 -21.08
C GLU A 117 -15.60 10.59 -21.32
N HIS A 118 -16.26 10.97 -20.22
CA HIS A 118 -17.35 11.94 -20.25
C HIS A 118 -16.83 13.35 -20.57
N THR A 119 -17.62 14.10 -21.32
CA THR A 119 -17.33 15.49 -21.71
C THR A 119 -18.43 16.47 -21.29
N THR A 120 -19.61 15.94 -20.94
CA THR A 120 -20.76 16.76 -20.51
C THR A 120 -21.52 16.08 -19.39
N MET A 121 -22.06 16.88 -18.46
CA MET A 121 -23.01 16.46 -17.44
C MET A 121 -24.35 17.17 -17.64
N GLU A 122 -25.44 16.42 -17.62
CA GLU A 122 -26.80 16.90 -17.79
C GLU A 122 -27.62 16.62 -16.52
N ILE A 123 -28.26 17.66 -15.96
CA ILE A 123 -29.33 17.48 -14.98
C ILE A 123 -30.62 17.18 -15.76
N VAL A 124 -30.87 15.90 -16.01
CA VAL A 124 -32.04 15.44 -16.77
C VAL A 124 -33.32 15.69 -15.98
N ARG A 125 -33.28 15.46 -14.65
CA ARG A 125 -34.36 15.78 -13.71
C ARG A 125 -33.78 16.19 -12.35
N ASP A 126 -34.14 17.37 -11.87
CA ASP A 126 -33.77 17.88 -10.54
C ASP A 126 -34.71 17.39 -9.42
N GLY A 127 -35.79 16.68 -9.77
CA GLY A 127 -36.82 16.19 -8.86
C GLY A 127 -37.95 17.20 -8.55
N ALA A 128 -37.93 18.42 -9.10
CA ALA A 128 -38.92 19.47 -8.79
C ALA A 128 -40.37 19.10 -9.21
N GLN A 129 -40.52 18.17 -10.17
CA GLN A 129 -41.82 17.66 -10.63
C GLN A 129 -42.33 16.44 -9.84
N GLY A 130 -41.62 16.03 -8.77
CA GLY A 130 -41.85 14.77 -8.06
C GLY A 130 -41.38 13.54 -8.86
N GLY A 131 -41.16 12.42 -8.18
CA GLY A 131 -40.52 11.23 -8.77
C GLY A 131 -38.98 11.30 -8.65
N PRO A 132 -38.22 10.58 -9.51
CA PRO A 132 -36.78 10.45 -9.36
C PRO A 132 -36.01 11.71 -9.77
N ALA A 133 -34.86 11.92 -9.13
CA ALA A 133 -33.82 12.79 -9.64
C ALA A 133 -32.93 12.00 -10.61
N VAL A 134 -32.44 12.66 -11.67
CA VAL A 134 -31.70 12.02 -12.75
C VAL A 134 -30.57 12.92 -13.22
N LEU A 135 -29.34 12.39 -13.18
CA LEU A 135 -28.15 12.97 -13.80
C LEU A 135 -27.69 12.10 -14.97
N ARG A 136 -27.05 12.70 -15.97
CA ARG A 136 -26.47 11.95 -17.09
C ARG A 136 -25.15 12.56 -17.54
N ALA A 137 -24.08 11.77 -17.46
CA ALA A 137 -22.81 12.07 -18.08
C ALA A 137 -22.78 11.48 -19.49
N ARG A 138 -22.26 12.21 -20.48
CA ARG A 138 -22.12 11.73 -21.88
C ARG A 138 -20.69 11.88 -22.35
N GLY A 139 -20.23 10.91 -23.11
CA GLY A 139 -18.85 10.81 -23.52
C GLY A 139 -18.64 9.90 -24.71
N ARG A 140 -17.38 9.56 -24.90
CA ARG A 140 -16.94 8.56 -25.86
C ARG A 140 -15.98 7.61 -25.16
N SER A 141 -15.70 6.51 -25.82
CA SER A 141 -14.62 5.62 -25.44
C SER A 141 -13.30 6.35 -25.20
N GLY A 142 -12.67 6.06 -24.07
CA GLY A 142 -11.33 6.52 -23.72
C GLY A 142 -10.53 5.39 -23.08
N ASN A 143 -9.21 5.49 -23.16
CA ASN A 143 -8.32 4.56 -22.47
C ASN A 143 -8.34 4.87 -20.96
N ASN A 144 -8.36 3.81 -20.15
CA ASN A 144 -7.92 3.89 -18.78
C ASN A 144 -6.38 3.82 -18.80
N ASP A 145 -5.74 4.93 -18.45
CA ASP A 145 -4.28 5.03 -18.45
C ASP A 145 -3.64 4.19 -17.35
N PHE A 146 -4.34 4.02 -16.22
CA PHE A 146 -3.90 3.27 -15.05
C PHE A 146 -3.78 1.75 -15.29
N ILE A 147 -4.46 1.21 -16.31
CA ILE A 147 -4.41 -0.23 -16.63
C ILE A 147 -3.79 -0.45 -18.01
N ASN A 148 -2.69 -1.20 -18.06
CA ASN A 148 -2.05 -1.61 -19.30
C ASN A 148 -1.51 -3.05 -19.25
N LEU A 149 -2.40 -4.04 -19.42
CA LEU A 149 -2.02 -5.46 -19.43
C LEU A 149 -1.01 -5.82 -20.52
N LYS A 150 -1.06 -5.12 -21.67
CA LYS A 150 -0.13 -5.33 -22.78
C LYS A 150 1.29 -4.95 -22.41
N GLY A 151 1.46 -3.90 -21.60
CA GLY A 151 2.74 -3.45 -21.06
C GLY A 151 3.44 -4.47 -20.14
N ILE A 152 2.73 -5.48 -19.63
CA ILE A 152 3.33 -6.58 -18.86
C ILE A 152 4.26 -7.42 -19.78
N GLY A 153 4.02 -7.45 -21.09
CA GLY A 153 4.92 -8.03 -22.09
C GLY A 153 4.92 -9.57 -22.19
N ILE A 154 4.40 -10.28 -21.17
CA ILE A 154 4.37 -11.76 -21.16
C ILE A 154 2.95 -12.36 -21.27
N LEU A 155 1.90 -11.53 -21.27
CA LEU A 155 0.51 -11.98 -21.42
C LEU A 155 0.08 -11.99 -22.89
N PRO A 156 -0.71 -12.99 -23.33
CA PRO A 156 -1.30 -13.00 -24.67
C PRO A 156 -2.48 -12.03 -24.74
N VAL A 157 -2.25 -10.79 -25.20
CA VAL A 157 -3.31 -9.80 -25.42
C VAL A 157 -3.74 -9.81 -26.88
N SER A 158 -4.98 -10.23 -27.15
CA SER A 158 -5.60 -10.19 -28.49
C SER A 158 -6.19 -8.81 -28.79
N ASP A 159 -6.49 -8.52 -30.07
CA ASP A 159 -7.15 -7.26 -30.47
C ASP A 159 -8.51 -7.04 -29.78
N ASP A 160 -9.21 -8.12 -29.42
CA ASP A 160 -10.49 -8.09 -28.70
C ASP A 160 -10.33 -7.68 -27.23
N LEU A 161 -9.13 -7.85 -26.67
CA LEU A 161 -8.77 -7.46 -25.32
C LEU A 161 -7.97 -6.15 -25.28
N ASP A 162 -7.29 -5.80 -26.37
CA ASP A 162 -6.37 -4.66 -26.43
C ASP A 162 -7.13 -3.32 -26.38
N PRO A 163 -6.96 -2.53 -25.30
CA PRO A 163 -7.60 -1.22 -25.20
C PRO A 163 -7.00 -0.21 -26.19
N ASP A 164 -5.85 -0.46 -26.81
CA ASP A 164 -5.24 0.50 -27.73
C ASP A 164 -5.76 0.34 -29.18
N VAL A 165 -6.51 -0.72 -29.47
CA VAL A 165 -7.22 -0.86 -30.76
C VAL A 165 -8.35 0.17 -30.82
N PRO A 166 -8.30 1.13 -31.76
CA PRO A 166 -9.29 2.20 -31.83
C PRO A 166 -10.71 1.67 -32.01
N ASP A 167 -11.65 2.29 -31.33
CA ASP A 167 -13.07 2.18 -31.60
C ASP A 167 -13.71 3.58 -31.64
N GLU A 168 -14.95 3.63 -32.11
CA GLU A 168 -15.77 4.85 -32.17
C GLU A 168 -16.99 4.69 -31.25
N PHE A 169 -16.79 4.08 -30.07
CA PHE A 169 -17.85 3.89 -29.09
C PHE A 169 -18.30 5.23 -28.52
N GLU A 170 -19.60 5.47 -28.56
CA GLU A 170 -20.25 6.51 -27.78
C GLU A 170 -20.82 5.91 -26.49
N CYS A 171 -20.80 6.68 -25.41
CA CYS A 171 -21.23 6.18 -24.12
C CYS A 171 -21.92 7.26 -23.27
N ALA A 172 -22.80 6.82 -22.37
CA ALA A 172 -23.38 7.67 -21.35
C ALA A 172 -23.54 6.91 -20.04
N THR A 173 -23.34 7.59 -18.93
CA THR A 173 -23.66 7.09 -17.60
C THR A 173 -24.87 7.85 -17.05
N THR A 174 -25.97 7.16 -16.78
CA THR A 174 -27.20 7.75 -16.25
C THR A 174 -27.42 7.29 -14.81
N TYR A 175 -27.57 8.26 -13.92
CA TYR A 175 -27.84 8.06 -12.49
C TYR A 175 -29.30 8.31 -12.20
N ILE A 176 -30.01 7.35 -11.60
CA ILE A 176 -31.43 7.49 -11.25
C ILE A 176 -31.61 7.23 -9.76
N LEU A 177 -32.03 8.25 -9.01
CA LEU A 177 -32.34 8.12 -7.58
C LEU A 177 -33.82 8.37 -7.33
N GLN A 178 -34.51 7.33 -6.86
CA GLN A 178 -35.91 7.39 -6.47
C GLN A 178 -36.09 8.03 -5.07
N PRO A 179 -37.23 8.70 -4.80
CA PRO A 179 -37.58 9.10 -3.44
C PRO A 179 -37.62 7.91 -2.48
N GLY A 180 -36.99 8.02 -1.30
CA GLY A 180 -37.01 6.99 -0.25
C GLY A 180 -36.15 5.74 -0.52
N ALA A 181 -35.48 5.63 -1.67
CA ALA A 181 -34.60 4.50 -1.97
C ALA A 181 -33.26 4.60 -1.21
N ARG A 182 -32.68 3.45 -0.84
CA ARG A 182 -31.31 3.36 -0.28
C ARG A 182 -30.24 3.03 -1.33
N HIS A 183 -30.65 2.92 -2.59
CA HIS A 183 -29.76 2.64 -3.71
C HIS A 183 -30.00 3.64 -4.83
N ILE A 184 -28.95 3.88 -5.60
CA ILE A 184 -28.99 4.60 -6.88
C ILE A 184 -28.81 3.60 -8.02
N GLU A 185 -29.59 3.76 -9.07
CA GLU A 185 -29.42 2.97 -10.29
C GLU A 185 -28.39 3.66 -11.20
N VAL A 186 -27.35 2.93 -11.59
CA VAL A 186 -26.31 3.41 -12.50
C VAL A 186 -26.40 2.63 -13.79
N TYR A 187 -26.68 3.33 -14.88
CA TYR A 187 -26.79 2.75 -16.22
C TYR A 187 -25.63 3.19 -17.10
N TRP A 188 -24.96 2.23 -17.75
CA TRP A 188 -24.02 2.48 -18.84
C TRP A 188 -24.69 2.17 -20.17
N SER A 189 -25.01 3.21 -20.92
CA SER A 189 -25.44 3.10 -22.31
C SER A 189 -24.20 3.09 -23.20
N LEU A 190 -23.99 2.00 -23.95
CA LEU A 190 -22.86 1.82 -24.87
C LEU A 190 -23.40 1.69 -26.30
N PHE A 191 -22.90 2.51 -27.23
CA PHE A 191 -23.37 2.52 -28.62
C PHE A 191 -22.21 2.48 -29.61
N ASN A 192 -22.21 1.49 -30.50
CA ASN A 192 -21.20 1.38 -31.55
C ASN A 192 -21.58 2.25 -32.76
N GLY A 193 -21.14 3.53 -32.73
CA GLY A 193 -21.30 4.45 -33.87
C GLY A 193 -20.31 4.20 -35.01
N GLY A 194 -19.36 3.27 -34.84
CA GLY A 194 -18.29 3.02 -35.78
C GLY A 194 -18.61 2.02 -36.89
N ALA A 195 -17.61 1.74 -37.72
CA ALA A 195 -17.73 0.85 -38.87
C ALA A 195 -17.38 -0.62 -38.60
N THR A 196 -16.79 -0.93 -37.45
CA THR A 196 -16.31 -2.28 -37.09
C THR A 196 -17.05 -2.81 -35.87
N ARG A 197 -17.26 -4.13 -35.83
CA ARG A 197 -17.78 -4.80 -34.62
C ARG A 197 -16.80 -4.60 -33.47
N VAL A 198 -17.31 -4.28 -32.29
CA VAL A 198 -16.51 -4.29 -31.06
C VAL A 198 -16.95 -5.42 -30.16
N ILE A 199 -16.00 -6.17 -29.65
CA ILE A 199 -16.17 -7.34 -28.79
C ILE A 199 -15.13 -7.26 -27.67
N GLY A 200 -15.47 -7.79 -26.49
CA GLY A 200 -14.54 -7.83 -25.36
C GLY A 200 -15.22 -8.16 -24.03
N PRO A 201 -14.46 -8.24 -22.94
CA PRO A 201 -15.01 -8.29 -21.59
C PRO A 201 -15.68 -6.95 -21.26
N LEU A 202 -16.75 -7.00 -20.45
CA LEU A 202 -17.41 -5.86 -19.85
C LEU A 202 -17.53 -6.11 -18.35
N GLY A 203 -17.33 -5.06 -17.58
CA GLY A 203 -17.44 -5.13 -16.13
C GLY A 203 -17.51 -3.74 -15.53
N MET A 204 -17.20 -3.70 -14.26
CA MET A 204 -17.03 -2.47 -13.50
C MET A 204 -15.65 -2.44 -12.85
N LEU A 205 -15.17 -1.23 -12.68
CA LEU A 205 -13.94 -0.88 -12.01
C LEU A 205 -14.28 0.08 -10.88
N ASN A 206 -13.90 -0.27 -9.67
CA ASN A 206 -14.09 0.56 -8.49
C ASN A 206 -12.72 0.84 -7.89
N ASP A 207 -12.34 2.10 -7.82
CA ASP A 207 -11.35 2.53 -6.83
C ASP A 207 -12.02 2.32 -5.47
N THR A 208 -11.54 1.40 -4.65
CA THR A 208 -12.21 1.19 -3.37
C THR A 208 -12.06 2.39 -2.45
N GLY A 209 -11.10 3.29 -2.73
CA GLY A 209 -10.75 4.41 -1.86
C GLY A 209 -10.55 3.91 -0.43
N GLY A 210 -10.70 4.83 0.54
CA GLY A 210 -11.20 4.57 1.90
C GLY A 210 -10.54 3.47 2.75
N GLU A 211 -10.78 3.49 4.06
CA GLU A 211 -10.46 2.35 4.94
C GLU A 211 -11.51 1.24 4.77
N VAL A 212 -11.67 0.70 3.56
CA VAL A 212 -12.69 -0.31 3.22
C VAL A 212 -12.10 -1.65 2.82
N GLU A 213 -12.87 -2.70 3.05
CA GLU A 213 -12.50 -4.06 2.67
C GLU A 213 -13.59 -4.68 1.79
N ALA A 214 -13.19 -5.34 0.69
CA ALA A 214 -14.12 -5.97 -0.22
C ALA A 214 -14.62 -7.33 0.33
N TRP A 215 -15.94 -7.50 0.37
CA TRP A 215 -16.62 -8.71 0.76
C TRP A 215 -17.48 -9.22 -0.40
N GLY A 216 -17.33 -10.50 -0.74
CA GLY A 216 -18.18 -11.19 -1.71
C GLY A 216 -19.02 -12.27 -1.04
N ASN A 217 -20.28 -12.42 -1.46
CA ASN A 217 -21.11 -13.51 -0.98
C ASN A 217 -20.48 -14.87 -1.34
N GLY A 218 -20.47 -15.80 -0.40
CA GLY A 218 -19.83 -17.11 -0.55
C GLY A 218 -18.31 -17.14 -0.27
N ARG A 219 -17.59 -16.02 -0.41
CA ARG A 219 -16.13 -15.94 -0.18
C ARG A 219 -15.75 -15.21 1.11
N GLY A 220 -16.53 -14.23 1.53
CA GLY A 220 -16.15 -13.36 2.63
C GLY A 220 -15.20 -12.23 2.18
N PHE A 221 -14.40 -11.74 3.12
CA PHE A 221 -13.36 -10.72 2.96
C PHE A 221 -12.05 -11.27 2.38
N GLU A 222 -12.13 -11.92 1.22
CA GLU A 222 -10.95 -12.53 0.60
C GLU A 222 -10.24 -11.56 -0.36
N ARG A 223 -8.94 -11.28 -0.12
CA ARG A 223 -8.08 -10.45 -0.99
C ARG A 223 -7.14 -11.32 -1.81
N ALA A 224 -6.97 -10.98 -3.09
CA ALA A 224 -5.97 -11.60 -3.96
C ALA A 224 -4.81 -10.61 -4.19
N GLY A 225 -3.56 -11.05 -4.04
CA GLY A 225 -2.40 -10.22 -4.40
C GLY A 225 -2.21 -10.10 -5.92
N VAL A 226 -1.37 -9.16 -6.38
CA VAL A 226 -1.04 -9.00 -7.81
C VAL A 226 -0.42 -10.28 -8.40
N GLU A 227 0.37 -11.00 -7.61
CA GLU A 227 0.94 -12.30 -7.97
C GLU A 227 -0.13 -13.37 -8.30
N ALA A 228 -1.36 -13.20 -7.79
CA ALA A 228 -2.48 -14.09 -8.05
C ALA A 228 -2.97 -14.03 -9.51
N LEU A 229 -2.62 -12.98 -10.29
CA LEU A 229 -2.91 -12.91 -11.72
C LEU A 229 -2.44 -14.15 -12.51
N THR A 230 -1.44 -14.87 -11.99
CA THR A 230 -0.91 -16.10 -12.60
C THR A 230 -1.54 -17.40 -12.08
N THR A 231 -2.31 -17.37 -10.98
CA THR A 231 -2.80 -18.56 -10.27
C THR A 231 -4.33 -18.66 -10.14
N LEU A 232 -5.09 -17.69 -10.67
CA LEU A 232 -6.55 -17.58 -10.49
C LEU A 232 -7.38 -18.39 -11.51
N THR A 233 -7.30 -19.72 -11.44
CA THR A 233 -8.23 -20.63 -12.15
C THR A 233 -9.45 -21.05 -11.32
N ASP A 234 -9.49 -20.69 -10.03
CA ASP A 234 -10.56 -21.13 -9.12
C ASP A 234 -11.87 -20.34 -9.37
N PRO A 235 -13.00 -21.03 -9.67
CA PRO A 235 -14.29 -20.37 -9.85
C PRO A 235 -14.67 -19.56 -8.60
N SER A 236 -14.90 -18.27 -8.80
CA SER A 236 -15.18 -17.27 -7.78
C SER A 236 -16.40 -16.40 -8.16
N PRO A 237 -17.56 -16.99 -8.48
CA PRO A 237 -18.73 -16.21 -8.81
C PRO A 237 -19.26 -15.46 -7.58
N ILE A 238 -19.65 -14.22 -7.79
CA ILE A 238 -20.33 -13.35 -6.83
C ILE A 238 -21.65 -12.88 -7.43
N ASP A 239 -22.62 -12.68 -6.54
CA ASP A 239 -23.89 -12.06 -6.85
C ASP A 239 -23.80 -10.53 -6.76
N PHE A 240 -23.04 -10.05 -5.78
CA PHE A 240 -22.75 -8.65 -5.51
C PHE A 240 -21.45 -8.56 -4.68
N VAL A 241 -20.87 -7.37 -4.62
CA VAL A 241 -19.72 -7.05 -3.77
C VAL A 241 -20.12 -5.96 -2.77
N VAL A 242 -19.57 -6.01 -1.56
CA VAL A 242 -19.74 -4.98 -0.54
C VAL A 242 -18.36 -4.44 -0.16
N TYR A 243 -18.16 -3.14 -0.26
CA TYR A 243 -16.98 -2.47 0.31
C TYR A 243 -17.32 -1.96 1.70
N GLN A 244 -16.77 -2.61 2.72
CA GLN A 244 -17.12 -2.36 4.11
C GLN A 244 -16.05 -1.53 4.82
N ALA A 245 -16.41 -0.33 5.25
CA ALA A 245 -15.59 0.42 6.18
C ALA A 245 -15.63 -0.21 7.58
N THR A 246 -14.51 -0.19 8.30
CA THR A 246 -14.42 -0.84 9.63
C THR A 246 -13.81 0.09 10.69
N PRO A 247 -14.63 0.68 11.61
CA PRO A 247 -16.10 0.69 11.62
C PRO A 247 -16.65 1.71 10.61
N GLY A 248 -17.78 1.43 9.99
CA GLY A 248 -18.34 2.38 9.03
C GLY A 248 -19.46 1.81 8.16
N PRO A 249 -19.87 2.56 7.13
CA PRO A 249 -20.87 2.11 6.17
C PRO A 249 -20.37 0.94 5.29
N GLY A 250 -21.32 0.20 4.74
CA GLY A 250 -21.11 -0.77 3.67
C GLY A 250 -21.65 -0.23 2.34
N TYR A 251 -20.84 -0.31 1.28
CA TYR A 251 -21.23 0.06 -0.08
C TYR A 251 -21.44 -1.18 -0.93
N GLY A 252 -22.69 -1.52 -1.17
CA GLY A 252 -23.06 -2.68 -1.99
C GLY A 252 -23.12 -2.33 -3.46
N ILE A 253 -22.44 -3.08 -4.32
CA ILE A 253 -22.54 -2.93 -5.78
C ILE A 253 -23.14 -4.19 -6.38
N ILE A 254 -24.30 -4.04 -7.01
CA ILE A 254 -25.13 -5.13 -7.50
C ILE A 254 -25.22 -5.08 -9.03
N PRO A 255 -24.55 -5.97 -9.77
CA PRO A 255 -24.79 -6.15 -11.20
C PRO A 255 -26.23 -6.61 -11.49
N ARG A 256 -26.89 -5.97 -12.47
CA ARG A 256 -28.25 -6.32 -12.89
C ARG A 256 -28.25 -6.85 -14.33
N PHE A 257 -28.83 -8.03 -14.51
CA PHE A 257 -28.93 -8.71 -15.80
C PHE A 257 -30.37 -9.14 -16.08
N ASP A 258 -30.80 -9.04 -17.33
CA ASP A 258 -32.10 -9.55 -17.79
C ASP A 258 -32.18 -11.08 -17.71
N THR A 259 -31.03 -11.75 -17.87
CA THR A 259 -30.85 -13.19 -17.74
C THR A 259 -29.82 -13.50 -16.65
N PRO A 260 -30.01 -14.56 -15.84
CA PRO A 260 -29.01 -14.96 -14.85
C PRO A 260 -27.62 -15.09 -15.49
N THR A 261 -26.68 -14.27 -15.03
CA THR A 261 -25.33 -14.14 -15.60
C THR A 261 -24.34 -14.18 -14.43
N PRO A 262 -23.35 -15.09 -14.42
CA PRO A 262 -22.34 -15.09 -13.37
C PRO A 262 -21.49 -13.81 -13.46
N SER A 263 -20.99 -13.33 -12.32
CA SER A 263 -19.98 -12.27 -12.28
C SER A 263 -18.87 -12.71 -11.34
N SER A 264 -17.64 -12.30 -11.59
CA SER A 264 -16.51 -12.62 -10.72
C SER A 264 -15.81 -11.32 -10.29
N GLY A 265 -15.56 -11.20 -8.99
CA GLY A 265 -14.99 -10.01 -8.37
C GLY A 265 -13.59 -10.25 -7.83
N PHE A 266 -12.71 -9.28 -8.06
CA PHE A 266 -11.31 -9.29 -7.65
C PHE A 266 -10.96 -7.95 -7.03
N LEU A 267 -10.13 -7.97 -6.00
CA LEU A 267 -9.50 -6.79 -5.43
C LEU A 267 -8.00 -6.97 -5.63
N ILE A 268 -7.40 -6.19 -6.52
CA ILE A 268 -5.98 -6.26 -6.85
C ILE A 268 -5.39 -4.88 -6.56
N ALA A 269 -4.46 -4.80 -5.60
CA ALA A 269 -3.88 -3.52 -5.19
C ALA A 269 -4.97 -2.46 -4.91
N GLY A 270 -6.01 -2.89 -4.16
CA GLY A 270 -7.22 -2.13 -3.81
C GLY A 270 -8.01 -1.48 -4.97
N VAL A 271 -7.72 -1.87 -6.20
CA VAL A 271 -8.60 -1.69 -7.34
C VAL A 271 -9.52 -2.89 -7.43
N SER A 272 -10.83 -2.66 -7.30
CA SER A 272 -11.81 -3.73 -7.45
C SER A 272 -12.31 -3.82 -8.88
N ILE A 273 -12.20 -5.00 -9.47
CA ILE A 273 -12.71 -5.31 -10.81
C ILE A 273 -13.78 -6.39 -10.65
N VAL A 274 -14.97 -6.14 -11.20
CA VAL A 274 -15.99 -7.18 -11.34
C VAL A 274 -16.29 -7.39 -12.81
N LEU A 275 -15.98 -8.60 -13.30
CA LEU A 275 -16.19 -9.02 -14.68
C LEU A 275 -17.57 -9.65 -14.81
N PHE A 276 -18.34 -9.21 -15.83
CA PHE A 276 -19.65 -9.77 -16.11
C PHE A 276 -19.55 -10.93 -17.09
N GLY A 277 -20.21 -12.05 -16.77
CA GLY A 277 -20.20 -13.28 -17.57
C GLY A 277 -18.98 -14.17 -17.33
N ALA A 278 -18.23 -13.91 -16.26
CA ALA A 278 -17.03 -14.65 -15.88
C ALA A 278 -17.23 -15.44 -14.59
N ASP A 279 -16.59 -16.61 -14.52
CA ASP A 279 -16.52 -17.46 -13.32
C ASP A 279 -15.20 -17.24 -12.58
N ASN A 280 -14.11 -16.86 -13.24
CA ASN A 280 -12.80 -16.56 -12.64
C ASN A 280 -12.10 -15.38 -13.35
N LEU A 281 -10.88 -14.99 -12.93
CA LEU A 281 -10.20 -13.82 -13.48
C LEU A 281 -9.65 -14.08 -14.89
N LEU A 282 -9.12 -15.29 -15.13
CA LEU A 282 -8.49 -15.64 -16.41
C LEU A 282 -9.51 -15.78 -17.55
N ASP A 283 -10.80 -15.87 -17.24
CA ASP A 283 -11.89 -15.79 -18.21
C ASP A 283 -11.83 -14.49 -19.03
N ILE A 284 -11.18 -13.43 -18.53
CA ILE A 284 -10.92 -12.21 -19.29
C ILE A 284 -10.09 -12.46 -20.57
N LEU A 285 -9.33 -13.55 -20.63
CA LEU A 285 -8.55 -13.99 -21.79
C LEU A 285 -9.30 -14.94 -22.72
N ASP A 286 -10.49 -15.42 -22.33
CA ASP A 286 -11.32 -16.33 -23.13
C ASP A 286 -12.46 -15.56 -23.83
N PRO A 287 -12.44 -15.41 -25.16
CA PRO A 287 -13.50 -14.74 -25.90
C PRO A 287 -14.89 -15.38 -25.74
N SER A 288 -14.99 -16.62 -25.26
CA SER A 288 -16.27 -17.30 -25.04
C SER A 288 -17.08 -16.72 -23.87
N THR A 289 -16.44 -15.98 -22.97
CA THR A 289 -17.04 -15.38 -21.77
C THR A 289 -17.45 -13.92 -21.99
N TYR A 290 -17.09 -13.34 -23.15
CA TYR A 290 -17.25 -11.92 -23.44
C TYR A 290 -18.72 -11.52 -23.54
N THR A 291 -19.13 -10.59 -22.69
CA THR A 291 -20.50 -10.08 -22.63
C THR A 291 -20.72 -8.81 -23.46
N LEU A 292 -19.66 -8.19 -23.99
CA LEU A 292 -19.75 -7.09 -24.96
C LEU A 292 -19.56 -7.64 -26.38
N GLY A 293 -20.51 -7.33 -27.27
CA GLY A 293 -20.45 -7.69 -28.68
C GLY A 293 -21.44 -6.88 -29.50
N LEU A 294 -20.99 -5.75 -30.03
CA LEU A 294 -21.83 -4.76 -30.71
C LEU A 294 -21.40 -4.58 -32.17
N ASP A 295 -22.31 -4.92 -33.09
CA ASP A 295 -22.18 -4.58 -34.51
C ASP A 295 -22.37 -3.07 -34.72
N PRO A 296 -21.90 -2.51 -35.85
CA PRO A 296 -22.18 -1.12 -36.22
C PRO A 296 -23.67 -0.76 -36.10
N GLY A 297 -23.97 0.32 -35.40
CA GLY A 297 -25.33 0.79 -35.13
C GLY A 297 -26.08 0.02 -34.04
N ALA A 298 -25.44 -0.92 -33.34
CA ALA A 298 -26.01 -1.59 -32.18
C ALA A 298 -25.59 -0.92 -30.87
N GLY A 299 -26.41 -1.07 -29.83
CA GLY A 299 -26.12 -0.60 -28.48
C GLY A 299 -26.45 -1.63 -27.40
N LYS A 300 -25.90 -1.42 -26.22
CA LYS A 300 -26.10 -2.22 -25.00
C LYS A 300 -26.36 -1.29 -23.84
N LEU A 301 -27.32 -1.67 -23.00
CA LEU A 301 -27.57 -1.03 -21.71
C LEU A 301 -27.11 -2.00 -20.61
N ALA A 302 -26.15 -1.59 -19.80
CA ALA A 302 -25.73 -2.31 -18.60
C ALA A 302 -26.17 -1.52 -17.36
N ARG A 303 -26.51 -2.23 -16.27
CA ARG A 303 -26.97 -1.61 -15.02
C ARG A 303 -26.25 -2.21 -13.83
N VAL A 304 -25.85 -1.35 -12.90
CA VAL A 304 -25.51 -1.72 -11.53
C VAL A 304 -26.34 -0.87 -10.56
N ASP A 305 -26.68 -1.43 -9.40
CA ASP A 305 -27.23 -0.64 -8.29
C ASP A 305 -26.13 -0.42 -7.24
N VAL A 306 -25.99 0.83 -6.77
CA VAL A 306 -25.08 1.17 -5.68
C VAL A 306 -25.92 1.41 -4.43
N VAL A 307 -25.71 0.58 -3.41
CA VAL A 307 -26.43 0.57 -2.12
C VAL A 307 -25.55 1.21 -1.06
N VAL A 308 -26.13 2.10 -0.26
CA VAL A 308 -25.48 2.61 0.96
C VAL A 308 -26.19 2.00 2.17
N GLY A 309 -25.46 1.16 2.89
CA GLY A 309 -25.95 0.39 4.04
C GLY A 309 -25.00 0.47 5.23
N ALA A 310 -25.37 -0.20 6.31
CA ALA A 310 -24.49 -0.44 7.45
C ALA A 310 -23.57 -1.64 7.19
N ASP A 311 -24.11 -2.71 6.59
CA ASP A 311 -23.43 -3.99 6.43
C ASP A 311 -23.87 -4.74 5.15
N ALA A 312 -23.41 -5.99 4.98
CA ALA A 312 -23.73 -6.80 3.81
C ALA A 312 -25.20 -7.24 3.76
N GLU A 313 -25.94 -7.21 4.87
CA GLU A 313 -27.35 -7.57 4.90
C GLU A 313 -28.20 -6.55 4.16
N ASP A 314 -27.94 -5.25 4.36
CA ASP A 314 -28.63 -4.18 3.64
C ASP A 314 -28.52 -4.36 2.12
N THR A 315 -27.35 -4.83 1.65
CA THR A 315 -27.11 -5.12 0.22
C THR A 315 -27.85 -6.38 -0.23
N ASP A 316 -27.83 -7.48 0.54
CA ASP A 316 -28.55 -8.71 0.19
C ASP A 316 -30.07 -8.47 0.11
N VAL A 317 -30.63 -7.62 0.99
CA VAL A 317 -32.04 -7.22 0.94
C VAL A 317 -32.36 -6.51 -0.37
N VAL A 318 -31.59 -5.49 -0.75
CA VAL A 318 -31.80 -4.78 -2.03
C VAL A 318 -31.59 -5.71 -3.22
N PHE A 319 -30.60 -6.60 -3.15
CA PHE A 319 -30.32 -7.58 -4.19
C PHE A 319 -31.53 -8.47 -4.49
N ARG A 320 -32.29 -8.86 -3.46
CA ARG A 320 -33.42 -9.79 -3.56
C ARG A 320 -34.77 -9.12 -3.75
N GLU A 321 -35.04 -7.99 -3.08
CA GLU A 321 -36.33 -7.31 -3.14
C GLU A 321 -36.53 -6.51 -4.45
N VAL A 322 -35.44 -6.06 -5.09
CA VAL A 322 -35.49 -5.19 -6.29
C VAL A 322 -35.34 -5.99 -7.61
N ARG A 323 -35.40 -7.33 -7.57
CA ARG A 323 -35.40 -8.18 -8.77
C ARG A 323 -36.74 -8.12 -9.52
N ALA A 324 -36.73 -8.51 -10.79
CA ALA A 324 -37.95 -8.69 -11.58
C ALA A 324 -38.95 -9.66 -10.91
N ALA A 325 -38.44 -10.67 -10.19
CA ALA A 325 -39.21 -11.55 -9.31
C ALA A 325 -38.65 -11.44 -7.89
N PRO A 326 -39.21 -10.57 -7.02
CA PRO A 326 -38.74 -10.41 -5.66
C PRO A 326 -38.85 -11.70 -4.85
N GLU A 327 -37.82 -12.02 -4.08
CA GLU A 327 -37.84 -13.17 -3.18
C GLU A 327 -38.51 -12.79 -1.84
N PRO A 328 -39.39 -13.64 -1.29
CA PRO A 328 -39.93 -13.41 0.04
C PRO A 328 -38.82 -13.52 1.09
N MET A 329 -38.79 -12.56 2.01
CA MET A 329 -37.79 -12.46 3.08
C MET A 329 -38.45 -12.66 4.45
N THR A 330 -37.71 -13.23 5.40
CA THR A 330 -38.10 -13.45 6.79
C THR A 330 -37.10 -12.78 7.73
N GLU A 331 -37.60 -12.17 8.79
CA GLU A 331 -36.78 -11.51 9.82
C GLU A 331 -35.92 -12.51 10.62
N ILE A 332 -34.67 -12.13 10.84
CA ILE A 332 -33.72 -12.74 11.77
C ILE A 332 -33.20 -11.67 12.73
N GLY A 333 -32.76 -12.07 13.91
CA GLY A 333 -32.17 -11.13 14.85
C GLY A 333 -32.08 -11.68 16.26
N GLY A 334 -31.59 -10.84 17.16
CA GLY A 334 -31.49 -11.16 18.57
C GLY A 334 -30.46 -10.30 19.29
N THR A 335 -29.75 -10.91 20.24
CA THR A 335 -28.77 -10.20 21.06
C THR A 335 -27.45 -10.96 21.15
N VAL A 336 -26.36 -10.21 21.17
CA VAL A 336 -25.00 -10.64 21.45
C VAL A 336 -24.61 -10.08 22.82
N SER A 337 -24.10 -10.94 23.70
CA SER A 337 -23.63 -10.51 25.01
C SER A 337 -22.33 -11.20 25.41
N TRP A 338 -21.54 -10.52 26.25
CA TRP A 338 -20.41 -11.15 26.89
C TRP A 338 -20.87 -12.20 27.91
N SER A 339 -20.11 -13.29 28.05
CA SER A 339 -20.36 -14.34 29.04
C SER A 339 -20.27 -13.83 30.49
N ALA A 340 -19.63 -12.68 30.68
CA ALA A 340 -19.54 -11.95 31.94
C ALA A 340 -19.34 -10.45 31.67
N GLY A 341 -19.86 -9.59 32.56
CA GLY A 341 -19.77 -8.13 32.42
C GLY A 341 -20.91 -7.53 31.59
N THR A 342 -20.91 -6.20 31.51
CA THR A 342 -21.93 -5.40 30.79
C THR A 342 -21.29 -4.39 29.82
N SER A 343 -20.04 -4.62 29.43
CA SER A 343 -19.35 -3.78 28.46
C SER A 343 -20.09 -3.82 27.12
N PRO A 344 -20.13 -2.71 26.37
CA PRO A 344 -20.71 -2.71 25.03
C PRO A 344 -19.95 -3.67 24.11
N ILE A 345 -20.64 -4.16 23.08
CA ILE A 345 -20.00 -4.86 21.95
C ILE A 345 -19.53 -3.79 20.97
N VAL A 346 -18.22 -3.67 20.76
CA VAL A 346 -17.64 -2.70 19.82
C VAL A 346 -17.05 -3.45 18.65
N GLY A 347 -17.46 -3.11 17.43
CA GLY A 347 -16.98 -3.77 16.20
C GLY A 347 -17.33 -5.26 16.12
N GLY A 348 -18.44 -5.67 16.74
CA GLY A 348 -18.92 -7.05 16.64
C GLY A 348 -19.73 -7.27 15.37
N ARG A 349 -19.65 -8.47 14.81
CA ARG A 349 -20.44 -8.91 13.66
C ARG A 349 -21.11 -10.25 13.93
N VAL A 350 -22.29 -10.46 13.35
CA VAL A 350 -22.96 -11.76 13.26
C VAL A 350 -22.90 -12.24 11.82
N GLY A 351 -22.13 -13.29 11.55
CA GLY A 351 -22.14 -13.95 10.25
C GLY A 351 -23.36 -14.85 10.09
N VAL A 352 -23.91 -14.88 8.89
CA VAL A 352 -25.00 -15.77 8.47
C VAL A 352 -24.42 -16.81 7.51
N TYR A 353 -24.60 -18.09 7.79
CA TYR A 353 -23.97 -19.19 7.05
C TYR A 353 -25.02 -20.22 6.62
N GLY A 354 -24.86 -20.82 5.44
CA GLY A 354 -25.67 -21.97 5.05
C GLY A 354 -25.20 -23.25 5.73
N ASP A 355 -26.09 -23.96 6.43
CA ASP A 355 -25.79 -25.27 7.06
C ASP A 355 -26.03 -26.40 6.06
N THR A 356 -25.12 -26.50 5.09
CA THR A 356 -25.30 -27.35 3.91
C THR A 356 -25.19 -28.83 4.25
N ASN A 357 -24.42 -29.15 5.29
CA ASN A 357 -24.16 -30.50 5.76
C ASN A 357 -25.09 -30.93 6.93
N GLY A 358 -25.85 -29.99 7.52
CA GLY A 358 -26.82 -30.23 8.59
C GLY A 358 -26.19 -30.56 9.95
N ASN A 359 -24.92 -30.20 10.18
CA ASN A 359 -24.19 -30.53 11.40
C ASN A 359 -24.36 -29.47 12.51
N GLY A 360 -24.98 -28.32 12.20
CA GLY A 360 -25.23 -27.23 13.14
C GLY A 360 -23.96 -26.52 13.63
N GLN A 361 -22.85 -26.67 12.91
CA GLN A 361 -21.58 -25.97 13.12
C GLN A 361 -21.29 -25.12 11.87
N VAL A 362 -20.38 -24.14 12.01
CA VAL A 362 -19.86 -23.39 10.86
C VAL A 362 -18.46 -23.93 10.59
N ASP A 363 -18.31 -24.65 9.48
CA ASP A 363 -17.05 -25.21 8.98
C ASP A 363 -16.75 -24.80 7.53
N GLU A 364 -15.72 -25.39 6.92
CA GLU A 364 -15.25 -25.02 5.57
C GLU A 364 -16.30 -25.24 4.45
N MET A 365 -17.30 -26.11 4.69
CA MET A 365 -18.43 -26.35 3.79
C MET A 365 -19.52 -25.28 3.90
N ASP A 366 -19.56 -24.52 4.99
CA ASP A 366 -20.62 -23.56 5.29
C ASP A 366 -20.19 -22.17 4.86
N LYS A 367 -20.52 -21.82 3.61
CA LYS A 367 -20.12 -20.54 3.03
C LYS A 367 -20.90 -19.37 3.67
N PRO A 368 -20.24 -18.21 3.85
CA PRO A 368 -20.91 -17.01 4.35
C PRO A 368 -21.96 -16.56 3.33
N TRP A 369 -23.19 -16.38 3.79
CA TRP A 369 -24.29 -15.86 3.00
C TRP A 369 -24.38 -14.34 3.08
N SER A 370 -24.21 -13.80 4.29
CA SER A 370 -24.21 -12.37 4.63
C SER A 370 -23.62 -12.17 6.04
N TYR A 371 -23.54 -10.93 6.52
CA TYR A 371 -23.26 -10.61 7.91
C TYR A 371 -23.99 -9.35 8.33
N LEU A 372 -24.17 -9.21 9.65
CA LEU A 372 -24.80 -8.07 10.28
C LEU A 372 -23.85 -7.43 11.29
N ASP A 373 -23.77 -6.12 11.30
CA ASP A 373 -23.08 -5.39 12.37
C ASP A 373 -23.88 -5.46 13.67
N VAL A 374 -23.17 -5.57 14.80
CA VAL A 374 -23.77 -5.62 16.13
C VAL A 374 -23.78 -4.21 16.71
N ALA A 375 -24.96 -3.73 17.09
CA ALA A 375 -25.10 -2.45 17.76
C ALA A 375 -24.37 -2.46 19.11
N ALA A 376 -23.99 -1.27 19.61
CA ALA A 376 -23.25 -1.15 20.86
C ALA A 376 -23.97 -1.75 22.09
N ASP A 377 -25.31 -1.81 22.06
CA ASP A 377 -26.14 -2.44 23.09
C ASP A 377 -26.27 -3.97 22.94
N GLY A 378 -25.60 -4.54 21.93
CA GLY A 378 -25.57 -5.97 21.62
C GLY A 378 -26.68 -6.43 20.70
N THR A 379 -27.59 -5.57 20.24
CA THR A 379 -28.66 -5.99 19.33
C THR A 379 -28.17 -6.17 17.89
N TYR A 380 -28.79 -7.10 17.17
CA TYR A 380 -28.63 -7.27 15.72
C TYR A 380 -29.96 -7.72 15.12
N SER A 381 -30.23 -7.31 13.88
CA SER A 381 -31.45 -7.66 13.16
C SER A 381 -31.25 -7.50 11.66
N GLY A 382 -31.89 -8.35 10.88
CA GLY A 382 -31.94 -8.25 9.43
C GLY A 382 -32.89 -9.30 8.87
N LYS A 383 -32.73 -9.65 7.60
CA LYS A 383 -33.63 -10.53 6.86
C LYS A 383 -32.84 -11.56 6.06
N VAL A 384 -33.48 -12.70 5.85
CA VAL A 384 -32.97 -13.78 4.99
C VAL A 384 -34.10 -14.32 4.11
N PRO A 385 -33.80 -14.97 2.97
CA PRO A 385 -34.85 -15.54 2.12
C PRO A 385 -35.68 -16.58 2.85
N THR A 386 -37.00 -16.52 2.72
CA THR A 386 -37.89 -17.56 3.25
C THR A 386 -37.63 -18.92 2.60
N THR A 387 -37.06 -18.93 1.39
CA THR A 387 -36.66 -20.14 0.65
C THR A 387 -35.25 -20.61 0.95
N ALA A 388 -34.50 -19.91 1.82
CA ALA A 388 -33.19 -20.37 2.24
C ALA A 388 -33.33 -21.74 2.94
N GLY A 389 -32.34 -22.61 2.74
CA GLY A 389 -32.21 -23.83 3.53
C GLY A 389 -31.92 -23.51 5.00
N PRO A 390 -31.56 -24.52 5.81
CA PRO A 390 -31.10 -24.28 7.18
C PRO A 390 -29.94 -23.27 7.21
N LEU A 391 -30.07 -22.22 8.01
CA LEU A 391 -29.05 -21.20 8.20
C LEU A 391 -28.56 -21.17 9.64
N LEU A 392 -27.29 -20.83 9.83
CA LEU A 392 -26.65 -20.60 11.12
C LEU A 392 -26.26 -19.14 11.28
N VAL A 393 -26.29 -18.67 12.52
CA VAL A 393 -25.74 -17.38 12.96
C VAL A 393 -24.63 -17.59 13.96
N ARG A 394 -23.57 -16.78 13.87
CA ARG A 394 -22.44 -16.80 14.81
C ARG A 394 -21.88 -15.41 15.02
N ALA A 395 -21.77 -14.99 16.28
CA ALA A 395 -21.25 -13.68 16.66
C ALA A 395 -19.72 -13.73 16.81
N GLU A 396 -19.07 -12.63 16.47
CA GLU A 396 -17.63 -12.51 16.52
C GLU A 396 -17.18 -11.06 16.72
N VAL A 397 -16.07 -10.88 17.43
CA VAL A 397 -15.34 -9.61 17.56
C VAL A 397 -13.90 -9.89 17.15
N LYS A 398 -13.42 -9.16 16.12
CA LYS A 398 -12.10 -9.39 15.49
C LYS A 398 -11.01 -9.50 16.57
N ASP A 399 -10.19 -10.54 16.46
CA ASP A 399 -9.06 -10.89 17.34
C ASP A 399 -9.38 -11.02 18.85
N THR A 400 -10.66 -11.12 19.21
CA THR A 400 -11.09 -11.02 20.62
C THR A 400 -11.92 -12.21 21.06
N SER A 401 -13.00 -12.54 20.34
CA SER A 401 -13.96 -13.55 20.81
C SER A 401 -14.91 -14.03 19.71
N ARG A 402 -15.43 -15.25 19.86
CA ARG A 402 -16.41 -15.88 18.96
C ARG A 402 -17.43 -16.70 19.78
N SER A 403 -18.69 -16.68 19.37
CA SER A 403 -19.74 -17.50 19.98
C SER A 403 -19.81 -18.89 19.35
N SER A 404 -20.49 -19.84 20.00
CA SER A 404 -20.98 -21.01 19.28
C SER A 404 -21.94 -20.61 18.16
N ALA A 405 -22.01 -21.42 17.10
CA ALA A 405 -23.05 -21.28 16.07
C ALA A 405 -24.44 -21.65 16.64
N ALA A 406 -25.48 -21.01 16.13
CA ALA A 406 -26.87 -21.32 16.45
C ALA A 406 -27.74 -21.25 15.18
N ALA A 407 -28.86 -21.97 15.15
CA ALA A 407 -29.82 -21.84 14.06
C ALA A 407 -30.36 -20.40 13.96
N ALA A 408 -30.41 -19.85 12.74
CA ALA A 408 -30.94 -18.53 12.49
C ALA A 408 -32.45 -18.45 12.83
N GLY A 409 -32.89 -17.29 13.32
CA GLY A 409 -34.29 -17.03 13.65
C GLY A 409 -34.51 -15.61 14.14
N ALA A 410 -35.76 -15.22 14.36
CA ALA A 410 -36.15 -13.85 14.71
C ALA A 410 -35.71 -13.38 16.13
N SER A 411 -35.22 -14.27 16.98
CA SER A 411 -34.78 -13.95 18.34
C SER A 411 -33.77 -14.99 18.86
N VAL A 412 -32.51 -14.83 18.47
CA VAL A 412 -31.39 -15.73 18.84
C VAL A 412 -30.40 -15.00 19.75
N ALA A 413 -30.18 -15.54 20.94
CA ALA A 413 -29.19 -15.04 21.89
C ALA A 413 -27.83 -15.73 21.65
N LEU A 414 -26.81 -14.94 21.37
CA LEU A 414 -25.42 -15.38 21.15
C LEU A 414 -24.56 -14.88 22.31
N THR A 415 -23.69 -15.75 22.83
CA THR A 415 -22.81 -15.40 23.96
C THR A 415 -21.36 -15.51 23.55
N LEU A 416 -20.62 -14.41 23.68
CA LEU A 416 -19.19 -14.31 23.45
C LEU A 416 -18.43 -14.53 24.76
N PRO A 417 -17.39 -15.38 24.81
CA PRO A 417 -16.45 -15.37 25.92
C PRO A 417 -15.95 -13.95 26.21
N ALA A 418 -16.11 -13.48 27.45
CA ALA A 418 -15.67 -12.15 27.85
C ALA A 418 -14.14 -12.04 27.76
N PRO A 419 -13.58 -11.02 27.07
CA PRO A 419 -12.15 -10.86 26.94
C PRO A 419 -11.50 -10.51 28.28
N VAL A 420 -10.17 -10.46 28.26
CA VAL A 420 -9.35 -9.95 29.35
C VAL A 420 -8.79 -8.59 28.95
N LYS A 421 -8.97 -7.60 29.81
CA LYS A 421 -8.41 -6.25 29.63
C LYS A 421 -6.95 -6.22 30.11
N VAL A 422 -6.07 -5.66 29.29
CA VAL A 422 -4.68 -5.36 29.67
C VAL A 422 -4.45 -3.86 29.56
N ASP A 423 -4.29 -3.22 30.70
CA ASP A 423 -3.74 -1.86 30.78
C ASP A 423 -2.22 -1.93 30.56
N TYR A 424 -1.66 -0.97 29.85
CA TYR A 424 -0.22 -0.97 29.59
C TYR A 424 0.40 0.42 29.76
N THR A 425 1.71 0.42 30.00
CA THR A 425 2.56 1.60 29.95
C THR A 425 3.90 1.24 29.34
N ILE A 426 4.37 1.98 28.34
CA ILE A 426 5.70 1.89 27.72
C ILE A 426 6.45 3.14 28.18
N VAL A 427 7.57 2.97 28.89
CA VAL A 427 8.35 4.10 29.44
C VAL A 427 9.77 4.12 28.91
N ASP A 428 10.33 5.32 28.75
CA ASP A 428 11.79 5.48 28.69
C ASP A 428 12.35 5.26 30.10
N ASP A 429 13.12 4.21 30.25
CA ASP A 429 13.64 3.75 31.52
C ASP A 429 14.54 4.77 32.22
N ALA A 430 15.17 5.69 31.46
CA ALA A 430 15.98 6.75 32.06
C ALA A 430 15.16 7.89 32.67
N THR A 431 14.00 8.22 32.08
CA THR A 431 13.20 9.39 32.47
C THR A 431 11.93 9.02 33.22
N GLY A 432 11.49 7.75 33.12
CA GLY A 432 10.23 7.25 33.63
C GLY A 432 9.00 7.80 32.91
N GLN A 433 9.17 8.55 31.82
CA GLN A 433 8.06 9.13 31.08
C GLN A 433 7.48 8.11 30.09
N PRO A 434 6.16 8.08 29.89
CA PRO A 434 5.55 7.35 28.80
C PRO A 434 6.12 7.79 27.46
N ILE A 435 6.40 6.82 26.60
CA ILE A 435 6.89 7.05 25.24
C ILE A 435 6.03 6.25 24.25
N PRO A 436 5.81 6.75 23.03
CA PRO A 436 5.14 5.96 22.01
C PRO A 436 5.89 4.65 21.72
N GLY A 437 5.18 3.63 21.25
CA GLY A 437 5.78 2.35 20.91
C GLY A 437 4.78 1.35 20.35
N ARG A 438 5.30 0.29 19.73
CA ARG A 438 4.50 -0.82 19.20
C ARG A 438 4.42 -1.94 20.22
N LEU A 439 3.22 -2.46 20.45
CA LEU A 439 2.96 -3.69 21.18
C LEU A 439 2.63 -4.82 20.21
N LEU A 440 3.41 -5.91 20.26
CA LEU A 440 3.14 -7.14 19.52
C LEU A 440 2.77 -8.24 20.51
N VAL A 441 1.56 -8.78 20.39
CA VAL A 441 1.06 -9.89 21.22
C VAL A 441 1.25 -11.19 20.46
N VAL A 442 2.13 -12.04 20.95
CA VAL A 442 2.45 -13.34 20.35
C VAL A 442 1.85 -14.47 21.20
N GLY A 443 1.19 -15.41 20.54
CA GLY A 443 0.68 -16.64 21.16
C GLY A 443 -0.34 -17.37 20.31
N GLU A 444 -0.86 -18.47 20.84
CA GLU A 444 -1.95 -19.18 20.19
C GLU A 444 -3.24 -18.39 20.33
N HIS A 445 -3.80 -17.96 19.21
CA HIS A 445 -5.10 -17.34 19.20
C HIS A 445 -6.15 -18.45 19.38
N PRO A 446 -6.97 -18.44 20.46
CA PRO A 446 -7.89 -19.55 20.71
C PRO A 446 -8.98 -19.66 19.64
N VAL A 447 -9.28 -18.57 18.93
CA VAL A 447 -10.26 -18.54 17.85
C VAL A 447 -9.90 -17.57 16.71
N LEU A 448 -9.15 -17.99 15.68
CA LEU A 448 -8.76 -17.11 14.56
C LEU A 448 -9.97 -16.42 13.92
N PRO A 449 -9.93 -15.11 13.59
CA PRO A 449 -11.01 -14.41 12.89
C PRO A 449 -11.48 -15.15 11.64
N ASP A 450 -12.79 -15.17 11.42
CA ASP A 450 -13.37 -15.80 10.24
C ASP A 450 -13.38 -14.82 9.06
N LYS A 451 -12.77 -15.24 7.95
CA LYS A 451 -12.79 -14.49 6.69
C LYS A 451 -14.20 -14.22 6.18
N GLY A 452 -15.19 -15.00 6.59
CA GLY A 452 -16.59 -14.76 6.27
C GLY A 452 -17.16 -13.44 6.82
N VAL A 453 -16.55 -12.88 7.87
CA VAL A 453 -17.06 -11.65 8.54
C VAL A 453 -15.99 -10.58 8.82
N PHE A 454 -14.70 -10.90 8.75
CA PHE A 454 -13.62 -9.92 8.88
C PHE A 454 -12.50 -10.17 7.87
N GLU A 455 -11.84 -9.11 7.42
CA GLU A 455 -10.58 -9.21 6.68
C GLU A 455 -9.48 -9.87 7.54
N THR A 456 -8.59 -10.62 6.88
CA THR A 456 -7.45 -11.31 7.51
C THR A 456 -6.15 -11.24 6.68
N TYR A 457 -6.06 -10.37 5.68
CA TYR A 457 -4.90 -10.23 4.79
C TYR A 457 -3.64 -9.73 5.52
N ASP A 458 -3.75 -8.72 6.39
CA ASP A 458 -2.61 -8.23 7.21
C ASP A 458 -2.32 -9.11 8.46
N ARG A 459 -2.92 -10.31 8.53
CA ARG A 459 -2.74 -11.22 9.65
C ARG A 459 -1.49 -12.07 9.47
N LEU A 460 -0.70 -12.19 10.53
CA LEU A 460 0.41 -13.13 10.59
C LEU A 460 0.14 -14.30 11.55
N PRO A 461 0.62 -15.53 11.23
CA PRO A 461 0.54 -16.66 12.14
C PRO A 461 1.14 -16.34 13.51
N GLY A 462 0.49 -16.78 14.60
CA GLY A 462 0.97 -16.59 15.97
C GLY A 462 0.97 -15.13 16.47
N VAL A 463 0.61 -14.15 15.65
CA VAL A 463 0.35 -12.77 16.05
C VAL A 463 -1.13 -12.66 16.44
N VAL A 464 -1.39 -12.46 17.72
CA VAL A 464 -2.74 -12.31 18.27
C VAL A 464 -3.22 -10.88 18.08
N ARG A 465 -2.32 -9.90 18.27
CA ARG A 465 -2.63 -8.48 18.11
C ARG A 465 -1.36 -7.66 17.91
N SER A 466 -1.46 -6.59 17.11
CA SER A 466 -0.45 -5.54 17.01
C SER A 466 -1.12 -4.20 17.31
N VAL A 467 -0.48 -3.35 18.11
CA VAL A 467 -1.00 -2.02 18.46
C VAL A 467 0.10 -0.98 18.39
N HIS A 468 -0.16 0.11 17.69
CA HIS A 468 0.69 1.30 17.66
C HIS A 468 0.19 2.32 18.69
N SER A 469 0.94 2.47 19.78
CA SER A 469 0.62 3.37 20.88
C SER A 469 1.30 4.72 20.66
N MET A 470 0.53 5.80 20.55
CA MET A 470 1.07 7.16 20.40
C MET A 470 1.50 7.76 21.73
N ARG A 471 0.87 7.35 22.82
CA ARG A 471 1.03 7.98 24.14
C ARG A 471 1.84 7.12 25.08
N GLY A 472 2.01 5.85 24.75
CA GLY A 472 2.70 4.88 25.59
C GLY A 472 1.94 4.48 26.84
N THR A 473 0.65 4.82 26.99
CA THR A 473 -0.08 4.54 28.24
C THR A 473 -1.59 4.47 28.04
N THR A 474 -2.24 3.53 28.73
CA THR A 474 -3.71 3.40 28.79
C THR A 474 -4.33 4.12 29.99
N THR A 475 -3.51 4.88 30.73
CA THR A 475 -3.95 5.65 31.90
C THR A 475 -3.56 7.12 31.77
N GLY A 476 -4.43 8.02 32.24
CA GLY A 476 -4.23 9.46 32.15
C GLY A 476 -5.26 10.17 31.25
N ALA A 477 -5.10 11.49 31.10
CA ALA A 477 -6.06 12.33 30.37
C ALA A 477 -5.98 12.18 28.84
N SER A 478 -4.83 11.76 28.32
CA SER A 478 -4.56 11.54 26.89
C SER A 478 -4.07 10.11 26.70
N ALA A 479 -4.82 9.15 27.24
CA ALA A 479 -4.46 7.74 27.21
C ALA A 479 -4.88 7.06 25.90
N ASP A 480 -4.08 6.09 25.47
CA ASP A 480 -4.43 5.15 24.42
C ASP A 480 -5.48 4.13 24.90
N ALA A 481 -6.10 3.41 23.96
CA ALA A 481 -7.02 2.33 24.29
C ALA A 481 -6.28 1.12 24.90
N PRO A 482 -6.89 0.42 25.88
CA PRO A 482 -6.35 -0.81 26.43
C PRO A 482 -6.40 -1.96 25.43
N LEU A 483 -5.59 -2.99 25.68
CA LEU A 483 -5.70 -4.24 24.92
C LEU A 483 -6.86 -5.08 25.45
N TYR A 484 -7.61 -5.68 24.54
CA TYR A 484 -8.53 -6.75 24.85
C TYR A 484 -8.01 -8.02 24.18
N LEU A 485 -7.75 -9.04 25.00
CA LEU A 485 -7.19 -10.31 24.56
C LEU A 485 -8.16 -11.46 24.82
N PRO A 486 -8.16 -12.50 23.98
CA PRO A 486 -8.98 -13.68 24.20
C PRO A 486 -8.65 -14.36 25.55
N ARG A 487 -9.70 -14.62 26.34
CA ARG A 487 -9.58 -15.26 27.66
C ARG A 487 -9.10 -16.70 27.54
N GLY A 488 -8.24 -17.10 28.47
CA GLY A 488 -7.69 -18.45 28.56
C GLY A 488 -6.44 -18.70 27.72
N GLY A 489 -6.01 -17.72 26.91
CA GLY A 489 -4.75 -17.80 26.18
C GLY A 489 -3.53 -17.46 27.05
N THR A 490 -2.39 -18.03 26.68
CA THR A 490 -1.07 -17.68 27.23
C THR A 490 -0.31 -16.93 26.14
N TYR A 491 0.09 -15.71 26.45
CA TYR A 491 0.70 -14.79 25.49
C TYR A 491 2.04 -14.29 26.00
N ARG A 492 2.85 -13.80 25.06
CA ARG A 492 3.96 -12.89 25.35
C ARG A 492 3.74 -11.58 24.62
N ILE A 493 3.80 -10.48 25.36
CA ILE A 493 3.62 -9.14 24.82
C ILE A 493 4.98 -8.50 24.72
N TYR A 494 5.35 -8.08 23.51
CA TYR A 494 6.59 -7.40 23.19
C TYR A 494 6.35 -5.91 22.98
N ALA A 495 7.25 -5.06 23.45
CA ALA A 495 7.22 -3.62 23.26
C ALA A 495 8.50 -3.15 22.53
N SER A 496 8.34 -2.29 21.53
CA SER A 496 9.46 -1.72 20.73
C SER A 496 9.19 -0.27 20.31
N ARG A 497 10.25 0.49 19.95
CA ARG A 497 10.18 1.91 19.49
C ARG A 497 11.05 2.20 18.25
N GLY A 498 11.45 1.18 17.49
CA GLY A 498 12.35 1.33 16.34
C GLY A 498 13.83 1.09 16.65
N THR A 499 14.68 1.29 15.65
CA THR A 499 16.08 0.79 15.57
C THR A 499 17.06 1.41 16.57
N GLU A 500 16.64 2.44 17.29
CA GLU A 500 17.50 3.11 18.28
C GLU A 500 17.29 2.62 19.72
N TRP A 501 16.20 1.87 19.93
CA TRP A 501 15.72 1.49 21.25
C TRP A 501 15.89 0.00 21.52
N SER A 502 16.15 -0.34 22.77
CA SER A 502 16.00 -1.72 23.23
C SER A 502 14.54 -2.17 23.14
N MET A 503 14.30 -3.48 23.09
CA MET A 503 12.95 -4.05 23.25
C MET A 503 12.69 -4.51 24.69
N ALA A 504 11.42 -4.72 25.05
CA ALA A 504 11.01 -5.41 26.27
C ALA A 504 9.96 -6.48 25.96
N SER A 505 9.85 -7.50 26.81
CA SER A 505 8.75 -8.46 26.72
C SER A 505 8.30 -8.97 28.08
N LEU A 506 7.00 -9.21 28.23
CA LEU A 506 6.40 -9.73 29.45
C LEU A 506 5.41 -10.86 29.11
N PRO A 507 5.44 -11.97 29.87
CA PRO A 507 4.42 -13.01 29.74
C PRO A 507 3.08 -12.48 30.27
N PHE A 508 1.97 -12.95 29.69
CA PHE A 508 0.64 -12.63 30.14
C PHE A 508 -0.29 -13.85 30.00
N ASP A 509 -0.75 -14.36 31.14
CA ASP A 509 -1.78 -15.40 31.20
C ASP A 509 -3.16 -14.73 31.28
N ALA A 510 -3.94 -14.80 30.20
CA ALA A 510 -5.22 -14.12 30.06
C ALA A 510 -6.36 -14.81 30.84
N THR A 511 -6.15 -15.04 32.14
CA THR A 511 -7.14 -15.61 33.06
C THR A 511 -7.94 -14.53 33.80
N ALA A 512 -7.35 -13.34 33.98
CA ALA A 512 -7.96 -12.16 34.59
C ALA A 512 -7.32 -10.88 34.05
N ASP A 513 -8.01 -9.74 34.21
CA ASP A 513 -7.50 -8.43 33.81
C ASP A 513 -6.16 -8.11 34.50
N GLY A 514 -5.31 -7.36 33.81
CA GLY A 514 -3.97 -7.04 34.29
C GLY A 514 -3.46 -5.69 33.82
N ALA A 515 -2.34 -5.28 34.40
CA ALA A 515 -1.60 -4.08 34.01
C ALA A 515 -0.12 -4.43 33.82
N LEU A 516 0.50 -3.95 32.76
CA LEU A 516 1.90 -4.21 32.42
C LEU A 516 2.67 -2.91 32.19
N THR A 517 3.92 -2.87 32.63
CA THR A 517 4.83 -1.75 32.35
C THR A 517 6.08 -2.27 31.64
N PHE A 518 6.31 -1.74 30.44
CA PHE A 518 7.46 -2.06 29.60
C PHE A 518 8.49 -0.94 29.70
N HIS A 519 9.72 -1.30 30.04
CA HIS A 519 10.83 -0.38 30.17
C HIS A 519 11.69 -0.50 28.92
N LEU A 520 11.84 0.57 28.15
CA LEU A 520 12.69 0.65 26.97
C LEU A 520 13.75 1.72 27.20
N ARG A 521 14.89 1.60 26.51
CA ARG A 521 15.98 2.56 26.60
C ARG A 521 16.51 2.85 25.19
N ARG A 522 16.82 4.11 24.88
CA ARG A 522 17.61 4.46 23.69
C ARG A 522 19.03 3.96 23.91
N VAL A 523 19.45 2.99 23.12
CA VAL A 523 20.73 2.27 23.30
C VAL A 523 21.71 2.49 22.14
N VAL A 524 21.20 2.93 20.98
CA VAL A 524 22.04 3.37 19.86
C VAL A 524 22.04 4.90 19.85
N ASP A 525 23.22 5.48 19.80
CA ASP A 525 23.41 6.92 19.65
C ASP A 525 23.34 7.31 18.18
N THR A 526 22.31 8.06 17.83
CA THR A 526 22.08 8.63 16.51
C THR A 526 22.05 10.16 16.58
N THR A 527 22.61 10.77 17.63
CA THR A 527 22.61 12.23 17.81
C THR A 527 23.09 12.95 16.55
N GLY A 528 22.30 13.92 16.11
CA GLY A 528 22.50 14.66 14.87
C GLY A 528 22.11 13.89 13.61
N TYR A 529 21.32 12.82 13.72
CA TYR A 529 20.60 12.20 12.60
C TYR A 529 19.11 12.21 12.90
N LEU A 530 18.31 12.34 11.84
CA LEU A 530 16.88 12.04 11.87
C LEU A 530 16.62 10.68 11.23
N ALA A 531 15.72 9.90 11.83
CA ALA A 531 15.15 8.71 11.21
C ALA A 531 14.03 9.10 10.23
N THR A 532 14.25 8.81 8.94
CA THR A 532 13.39 9.26 7.85
C THR A 532 12.88 8.15 6.94
N GLU A 533 11.74 8.41 6.32
CA GLU A 533 11.00 7.51 5.41
C GLU A 533 10.46 8.34 4.24
N TYR A 534 10.60 7.87 3.01
CA TYR A 534 10.20 8.64 1.82
C TYR A 534 9.36 7.85 0.82
N HIS A 535 8.99 6.62 1.16
CA HIS A 535 8.08 5.81 0.35
C HIS A 535 7.14 5.03 1.26
N VAL A 536 5.91 5.50 1.36
CA VAL A 536 4.88 4.96 2.24
C VAL A 536 3.50 5.32 1.70
N HIS A 537 2.51 4.47 2.00
CA HIS A 537 1.13 4.61 1.52
C HIS A 537 0.12 4.63 2.67
N GLN A 538 -1.02 5.27 2.44
CA GLN A 538 -2.18 5.32 3.33
C GLN A 538 -3.46 5.24 2.50
N VAL A 539 -4.61 5.56 3.09
CA VAL A 539 -5.94 5.58 2.47
C VAL A 539 -6.07 6.43 1.19
N GLY A 540 -5.12 7.33 0.93
CA GLY A 540 -5.06 8.09 -0.33
C GLY A 540 -4.55 7.26 -1.51
N SER A 541 -3.84 6.16 -1.25
CA SER A 541 -3.39 5.20 -2.26
C SER A 541 -4.44 4.10 -2.42
N PRO A 542 -4.82 3.71 -3.65
CA PRO A 542 -5.82 2.68 -3.87
C PRO A 542 -5.46 1.35 -3.23
N ASP A 543 -4.18 1.03 -3.07
CA ASP A 543 -3.71 -0.28 -2.61
C ASP A 543 -3.42 -0.41 -1.11
N SER A 544 -3.61 0.67 -0.34
CA SER A 544 -3.35 0.70 1.10
C SER A 544 -4.64 0.91 1.92
N PRO A 545 -5.06 -0.09 2.73
CA PRO A 545 -6.19 0.06 3.65
C PRO A 545 -5.86 0.86 4.93
N VAL A 546 -4.64 1.40 5.06
CA VAL A 546 -4.18 2.06 6.29
C VAL A 546 -4.66 3.51 6.36
N GLY A 547 -5.49 3.80 7.36
CA GLY A 547 -5.95 5.16 7.66
C GLY A 547 -4.86 6.18 7.96
N SER A 548 -5.11 7.46 7.70
CA SER A 548 -4.15 8.55 7.96
C SER A 548 -3.68 8.62 9.41
N GLU A 549 -4.61 8.48 10.37
CA GLU A 549 -4.25 8.46 11.79
C GLU A 549 -3.43 7.21 12.15
N GLU A 550 -3.79 6.04 11.60
CA GLU A 550 -3.02 4.80 11.81
C GLU A 550 -1.63 4.88 11.20
N ARG A 551 -1.48 5.53 10.04
CA ARG A 551 -0.17 5.76 9.43
C ARG A 551 0.71 6.62 10.34
N ILE A 552 0.18 7.71 10.91
CA ILE A 552 0.89 8.54 11.90
C ILE A 552 1.23 7.73 13.16
N LYS A 553 0.30 6.93 13.68
CA LYS A 553 0.53 6.03 14.84
C LYS A 553 1.69 5.08 14.58
N SER A 554 1.66 4.40 13.43
CA SER A 554 2.69 3.43 13.05
C SER A 554 4.06 4.10 12.98
N ALA A 555 4.17 5.28 12.34
CA ALA A 555 5.41 6.03 12.20
C ALA A 555 6.00 6.45 13.56
N VAL A 556 5.20 7.09 14.42
CA VAL A 556 5.65 7.55 15.75
C VAL A 556 6.02 6.39 16.67
N SER A 557 5.30 5.26 16.55
CA SER A 557 5.59 4.05 17.31
C SER A 557 6.87 3.33 16.82
N ALA A 558 7.22 3.47 15.54
CA ALA A 558 8.44 2.94 14.92
C ALA A 558 9.67 3.88 15.08
N GLY A 559 9.48 5.01 15.75
CA GLY A 559 10.52 6.02 15.97
C GLY A 559 10.88 6.80 14.70
N MET A 560 9.96 6.93 13.74
CA MET A 560 10.12 7.85 12.60
C MET A 560 9.93 9.27 13.06
N GLU A 561 10.81 10.15 12.60
CA GLU A 561 10.83 11.57 12.96
C GLU A 561 10.41 12.47 11.81
N LEU A 562 10.62 12.02 10.57
CA LEU A 562 10.21 12.74 9.36
C LEU A 562 9.84 11.76 8.25
N PHE A 563 8.71 11.95 7.58
CA PHE A 563 8.43 11.20 6.35
C PHE A 563 7.75 12.02 5.24
N ALA A 564 7.91 11.58 3.99
CA ALA A 564 7.13 12.06 2.85
C ALA A 564 5.90 11.16 2.64
N MET A 565 4.71 11.75 2.51
CA MET A 565 3.51 10.99 2.16
C MET A 565 3.43 10.85 0.64
N THR A 566 3.57 9.64 0.10
CA THR A 566 3.75 9.38 -1.33
C THR A 566 2.70 8.41 -1.87
N ASP A 567 1.42 8.68 -1.58
CA ASP A 567 0.31 7.88 -2.13
C ASP A 567 0.36 7.89 -3.68
N HIS A 568 -0.08 6.79 -4.30
CA HIS A 568 -0.12 6.67 -5.77
C HIS A 568 -0.99 7.76 -6.39
N ASP A 569 -0.36 8.62 -7.19
CA ASP A 569 -1.01 9.69 -7.94
C ASP A 569 -1.93 10.59 -7.06
N VAL A 570 -1.58 10.78 -5.77
CA VAL A 570 -2.28 11.66 -4.83
C VAL A 570 -1.28 12.45 -3.98
N VAL A 571 -1.53 13.75 -3.78
CA VAL A 571 -0.71 14.60 -2.90
C VAL A 571 -1.50 15.04 -1.68
N THR A 572 -1.10 14.54 -0.51
CA THR A 572 -1.79 14.81 0.76
C THR A 572 -0.91 15.55 1.76
N ASP A 573 -1.48 16.52 2.48
CA ASP A 573 -0.84 17.17 3.63
C ASP A 573 -1.36 16.61 4.96
N LEU A 574 -0.55 15.77 5.61
CA LEU A 574 -0.86 15.19 6.92
C LEU A 574 -0.31 15.99 8.10
N GLN A 575 0.48 17.04 7.88
CA GLN A 575 1.07 17.82 8.96
C GLN A 575 0.01 18.44 9.90
N PRO A 576 -1.13 18.97 9.40
CA PRO A 576 -2.22 19.43 10.27
C PRO A 576 -2.80 18.33 11.17
N LEU A 577 -2.87 17.09 10.68
CA LEU A 577 -3.34 15.96 11.49
C LEU A 577 -2.33 15.64 12.60
N VAL A 578 -1.03 15.64 12.30
CA VAL A 578 0.04 15.47 13.30
C VAL A 578 -0.05 16.52 14.42
N GLU A 579 -0.26 17.78 14.07
CA GLU A 579 -0.44 18.89 15.02
C GLU A 579 -1.71 18.75 15.85
N SER A 580 -2.82 18.32 15.23
CA SER A 580 -4.08 18.07 15.96
C SER A 580 -3.95 16.94 16.99
N LEU A 581 -3.06 15.98 16.73
CA LEU A 581 -2.69 14.90 17.62
C LEU A 581 -1.63 15.32 18.65
N GLY A 582 -1.06 16.53 18.56
CA GLY A 582 -0.02 17.02 19.48
C GLY A 582 1.28 16.23 19.35
N LEU A 583 1.65 15.83 18.13
CA LEU A 583 2.81 14.99 17.82
C LEU A 583 3.90 15.76 17.06
N GLU A 584 3.76 17.06 16.86
CA GLU A 584 4.67 17.90 16.07
C GLU A 584 6.11 17.94 16.60
N ASN A 585 6.31 17.65 17.90
CA ASN A 585 7.63 17.57 18.51
C ASN A 585 8.32 16.21 18.32
N VAL A 586 7.64 15.23 17.73
CA VAL A 586 8.18 13.86 17.52
C VAL A 586 8.08 13.40 16.07
N LEU A 587 7.20 14.00 15.26
CA LEU A 587 7.01 13.66 13.87
C LEU A 587 6.76 14.91 13.05
N ARG A 588 7.32 14.93 11.84
CA ARG A 588 6.96 15.85 10.77
C ARG A 588 6.63 15.10 9.50
N VAL A 589 5.60 15.55 8.79
CA VAL A 589 5.24 14.98 7.49
C VAL A 589 5.35 16.07 6.43
N MET A 590 5.84 15.70 5.25
CA MET A 590 5.81 16.56 4.07
C MET A 590 4.96 15.93 2.97
N PRO A 591 4.21 16.73 2.20
CA PRO A 591 3.49 16.21 1.05
C PRO A 591 4.48 15.75 -0.03
N GLY A 592 4.25 14.56 -0.56
CA GLY A 592 4.92 14.01 -1.73
C GLY A 592 3.89 13.34 -2.64
N ILE A 593 4.39 12.54 -3.58
CA ILE A 593 3.58 11.72 -4.48
C ILE A 593 4.42 10.52 -4.91
N GLU A 594 3.80 9.37 -5.13
CA GLU A 594 4.34 8.36 -6.03
C GLU A 594 3.65 8.50 -7.40
N VAL A 595 4.39 8.97 -8.41
CA VAL A 595 3.87 8.99 -9.78
C VAL A 595 3.93 7.56 -10.31
N THR A 596 2.77 7.01 -10.69
CA THR A 596 2.60 5.54 -10.82
C THR A 596 2.20 5.09 -12.21
N PRO A 597 3.05 5.29 -13.24
CA PRO A 597 2.82 4.64 -14.51
C PRO A 597 2.81 3.11 -14.41
N PHE A 598 1.69 2.51 -14.82
CA PHE A 598 1.49 1.06 -14.74
C PHE A 598 2.63 0.21 -15.34
N PRO A 599 3.24 0.54 -16.51
CA PRO A 599 4.10 -0.42 -17.19
C PRO A 599 5.55 0.04 -17.40
N TYR A 600 6.04 1.08 -16.71
CA TYR A 600 7.43 1.53 -16.95
C TYR A 600 8.20 2.13 -15.79
N GLY A 601 7.68 2.09 -14.57
CA GLY A 601 8.39 2.56 -13.37
C GLY A 601 7.55 3.47 -12.50
N HIS A 602 7.87 3.52 -11.22
CA HIS A 602 7.30 4.47 -10.28
C HIS A 602 8.35 5.43 -9.76
N PHE A 603 7.91 6.65 -9.44
CA PHE A 603 8.82 7.74 -9.12
C PHE A 603 8.25 8.63 -8.03
N ASN A 604 8.92 8.69 -6.88
CA ASN A 604 8.52 9.62 -5.84
C ASN A 604 9.03 11.04 -6.14
N ALA A 605 8.23 12.05 -5.78
CA ALA A 605 8.63 13.46 -5.84
C ALA A 605 8.21 14.27 -4.60
N TRP A 606 9.16 14.94 -3.95
CA TRP A 606 8.91 15.70 -2.71
C TRP A 606 9.93 16.83 -2.44
N PRO A 607 9.56 17.82 -1.60
CA PRO A 607 8.19 18.11 -1.19
C PRO A 607 7.36 18.69 -2.34
N LEU A 608 6.04 18.57 -2.26
CA LEU A 608 5.09 19.14 -3.23
C LEU A 608 4.09 20.06 -2.54
N GLU A 609 3.62 21.07 -3.27
CA GLU A 609 2.46 21.86 -2.84
C GLU A 609 1.16 21.13 -3.21
N VAL A 610 0.26 21.01 -2.24
CA VAL A 610 -1.09 20.46 -2.44
C VAL A 610 -1.94 21.47 -3.21
N GLN A 611 -2.52 21.05 -4.33
CA GLN A 611 -3.46 21.86 -5.11
C GLN A 611 -4.91 21.61 -4.66
N PRO A 612 -5.82 22.59 -4.84
CA PRO A 612 -7.21 22.47 -4.41
C PRO A 612 -8.05 21.68 -5.42
N ASN A 613 -7.72 20.41 -5.63
CA ASN A 613 -8.50 19.44 -6.41
C ASN A 613 -8.48 18.06 -5.72
N ALA A 614 -9.27 17.11 -6.22
CA ALA A 614 -9.53 15.84 -5.54
C ALA A 614 -8.27 14.99 -5.24
N ASN A 615 -7.23 15.06 -6.07
CA ASN A 615 -5.98 14.30 -5.89
C ASN A 615 -4.77 15.16 -5.47
N GLY A 616 -5.00 16.40 -5.04
CA GLY A 616 -3.94 17.29 -4.56
C GLY A 616 -2.97 17.80 -5.63
N GLY A 617 -3.31 17.68 -6.91
CA GLY A 617 -2.53 18.18 -8.03
C GLY A 617 -1.61 17.15 -8.67
N ALA A 618 -1.97 15.87 -8.63
CA ALA A 618 -1.17 14.78 -9.18
C ALA A 618 -0.70 15.04 -10.62
N ILE A 619 0.47 14.49 -10.96
CA ILE A 619 1.07 14.66 -12.30
C ILE A 619 0.35 13.71 -13.26
N ASP A 620 -0.41 14.26 -14.20
CA ASP A 620 -1.10 13.48 -15.24
C ASP A 620 -0.10 12.93 -16.27
N TRP A 621 0.58 11.84 -15.88
CA TRP A 621 1.54 11.13 -16.71
C TRP A 621 0.88 10.43 -17.91
N GLY A 622 -0.41 10.13 -17.84
CA GLY A 622 -1.14 9.45 -18.91
C GLY A 622 -1.46 10.36 -20.11
N ARG A 623 -1.63 11.68 -19.90
CA ARG A 623 -2.02 12.68 -20.92
C ARG A 623 -3.33 12.38 -21.70
N GLY A 624 -4.02 11.29 -21.41
CA GLY A 624 -5.26 10.90 -22.04
C GLY A 624 -5.12 10.76 -23.55
N ARG A 625 -5.91 11.52 -24.31
CA ARG A 625 -5.86 11.50 -25.78
C ARG A 625 -4.72 12.35 -26.38
N GLU A 626 -3.99 13.08 -25.56
CA GLU A 626 -2.97 14.01 -26.01
C GLU A 626 -1.61 13.32 -26.20
N GLY A 627 -1.48 12.57 -27.29
CA GLY A 627 -0.21 11.97 -27.69
C GLY A 627 0.19 10.76 -26.84
N TYR A 628 1.49 10.56 -26.65
CA TYR A 628 2.03 9.49 -25.81
C TYR A 628 1.94 9.86 -24.33
N ALA A 629 1.91 8.84 -23.46
CA ALA A 629 2.18 9.03 -22.05
C ALA A 629 3.55 9.71 -21.84
N MET A 630 3.73 10.34 -20.69
CA MET A 630 4.99 11.00 -20.35
C MET A 630 6.14 9.99 -20.29
N THR A 631 7.27 10.29 -20.93
CA THR A 631 8.50 9.54 -20.67
C THR A 631 8.98 9.78 -19.23
N PRO A 632 9.83 8.91 -18.65
CA PRO A 632 10.40 9.14 -17.32
C PRO A 632 11.05 10.53 -17.18
N GLY A 633 11.77 10.98 -18.20
CA GLY A 633 12.35 12.34 -18.22
C GLY A 633 11.32 13.46 -18.16
N GLU A 634 10.17 13.31 -18.84
CA GLU A 634 9.07 14.27 -18.78
C GLU A 634 8.39 14.26 -17.41
N ILE A 635 8.24 13.09 -16.78
CA ILE A 635 7.72 12.97 -15.41
C ILE A 635 8.65 13.71 -14.43
N PHE A 636 9.96 13.52 -14.54
CA PHE A 636 10.94 14.20 -13.68
C PHE A 636 10.88 15.71 -13.86
N ALA A 637 10.75 16.19 -15.10
CA ALA A 637 10.59 17.62 -15.38
C ALA A 637 9.29 18.17 -14.78
N ALA A 638 8.16 17.47 -14.94
CA ALA A 638 6.87 17.88 -14.38
C ALA A 638 6.90 17.93 -12.84
N ALA A 639 7.58 16.98 -12.20
CA ALA A 639 7.80 16.99 -10.75
C ALA A 639 8.60 18.22 -10.29
N ARG A 640 9.67 18.58 -11.03
CA ARG A 640 10.46 19.80 -10.75
C ARG A 640 9.64 21.08 -10.97
N GLU A 641 8.81 21.12 -12.00
CA GLU A 641 7.89 22.25 -12.26
C GLU A 641 6.87 22.44 -11.14
N ARG A 642 6.43 21.35 -10.49
CA ARG A 642 5.61 21.37 -9.28
C ARG A 642 6.37 21.70 -7.99
N GLY A 643 7.68 21.92 -8.06
CA GLY A 643 8.50 22.35 -6.93
C GLY A 643 9.25 21.22 -6.20
N ALA A 644 9.17 19.98 -6.67
CA ALA A 644 9.91 18.87 -6.05
C ALA A 644 11.41 19.15 -6.05
N ARG A 645 12.06 18.97 -4.90
CA ARG A 645 13.53 19.07 -4.78
C ARG A 645 14.21 17.72 -4.89
N VAL A 646 13.52 16.68 -4.45
CA VAL A 646 13.92 15.28 -4.60
C VAL A 646 13.00 14.64 -5.62
N VAL A 647 13.60 13.96 -6.59
CA VAL A 647 12.93 13.01 -7.48
C VAL A 647 13.70 11.72 -7.31
N GLU A 648 12.98 10.71 -6.82
CA GLU A 648 13.50 9.39 -6.54
C GLU A 648 13.01 8.40 -7.58
N VAL A 649 13.92 7.50 -7.96
CA VAL A 649 13.53 6.29 -8.68
C VAL A 649 13.23 5.21 -7.64
N ASN A 650 11.99 4.75 -7.62
CA ASN A 650 11.52 3.75 -6.67
C ASN A 650 11.82 2.35 -7.18
N HIS A 651 12.18 1.44 -6.26
CA HIS A 651 12.35 0.00 -6.43
C HIS A 651 12.65 -0.41 -7.89
N PRO A 652 13.81 -0.02 -8.46
CA PRO A 652 14.00 0.10 -9.92
C PRO A 652 14.18 -1.22 -10.68
N ARG A 653 14.33 -2.34 -9.96
CA ARG A 653 14.62 -3.67 -10.49
C ARG A 653 13.65 -4.70 -9.92
N GLY A 654 13.22 -5.64 -10.76
CA GLY A 654 12.41 -6.80 -10.40
C GLY A 654 13.25 -8.09 -10.33
N ASP A 655 12.96 -8.91 -9.32
CA ASP A 655 13.57 -10.22 -9.09
C ASP A 655 13.00 -11.35 -9.98
N SER A 656 11.84 -11.14 -10.60
CA SER A 656 11.16 -12.12 -11.45
C SER A 656 10.73 -11.53 -12.80
N ALA A 657 10.38 -12.37 -13.77
CA ALA A 657 9.88 -11.89 -15.05
C ALA A 657 8.55 -11.12 -14.94
N PHE A 658 7.69 -11.48 -13.99
CA PHE A 658 6.37 -10.86 -13.80
C PHE A 658 6.44 -9.54 -13.04
N THR A 659 7.44 -9.33 -12.18
CA THR A 659 7.57 -8.10 -11.38
C THR A 659 8.29 -6.95 -12.11
N ARG A 660 8.79 -7.18 -13.33
CA ARG A 660 9.59 -6.22 -14.10
C ARG A 660 8.84 -5.09 -14.77
N PHE A 661 7.56 -5.26 -15.07
CA PHE A 661 6.83 -4.27 -15.86
C PHE A 661 6.74 -2.91 -15.15
N GLN A 662 6.84 -2.85 -13.82
CA GLN A 662 6.84 -1.60 -13.04
C GLN A 662 8.24 -1.11 -12.65
N LYS A 663 9.29 -1.57 -13.33
CA LYS A 663 10.68 -1.40 -12.88
C LYS A 663 11.47 -0.60 -13.90
N TYR A 664 11.74 0.67 -13.58
CA TYR A 664 12.30 1.64 -14.53
C TYR A 664 13.62 1.16 -15.15
N PHE A 665 14.56 0.62 -14.37
CA PHE A 665 15.85 0.18 -14.93
C PHE A 665 15.74 -1.07 -15.79
N ASP A 666 14.75 -1.93 -15.52
CA ASP A 666 14.47 -3.09 -16.38
C ASP A 666 13.80 -2.67 -17.68
N ILE A 667 12.81 -1.77 -17.62
CA ILE A 667 12.07 -1.30 -18.81
C ILE A 667 12.92 -0.37 -19.68
N ALA A 668 13.77 0.46 -19.09
CA ALA A 668 14.74 1.25 -19.83
C ALA A 668 15.92 0.41 -20.36
N GLU A 669 16.06 -0.86 -19.95
CA GLU A 669 17.23 -1.72 -20.21
C GLU A 669 18.53 -0.96 -19.91
N LEU A 670 18.67 -0.52 -18.65
CA LEU A 670 19.81 0.29 -18.21
C LEU A 670 21.12 -0.51 -18.32
N GLU A 671 22.07 0.05 -19.06
CA GLU A 671 23.38 -0.52 -19.33
C GLU A 671 24.51 0.50 -19.08
N TYR A 672 25.71 -0.05 -18.87
CA TYR A 672 26.92 0.70 -18.49
C TYR A 672 28.06 0.44 -19.47
N ASP A 673 28.32 1.39 -20.36
CA ASP A 673 29.47 1.35 -21.27
C ASP A 673 30.68 2.04 -20.64
N TYR A 674 31.61 1.23 -20.15
CA TYR A 674 32.84 1.71 -19.53
C TYR A 674 33.93 2.12 -20.51
N GLU A 675 33.88 1.65 -21.75
CA GLU A 675 34.83 2.05 -22.79
C GLU A 675 34.52 3.48 -23.24
N ASN A 676 33.23 3.79 -23.43
CA ASN A 676 32.75 5.11 -23.83
C ASN A 676 32.36 6.00 -22.64
N ARG A 677 32.36 5.47 -21.42
CA ARG A 677 32.03 6.17 -20.15
C ARG A 677 30.64 6.76 -20.14
N VAL A 678 29.65 5.97 -20.53
CA VAL A 678 28.25 6.42 -20.60
C VAL A 678 27.32 5.39 -19.97
N MET A 679 26.29 5.90 -19.29
CA MET A 679 25.10 5.15 -18.91
C MET A 679 24.04 5.41 -19.96
N PHE A 680 23.36 4.36 -20.42
CA PHE A 680 22.31 4.49 -21.44
C PHE A 680 21.26 3.40 -21.29
N GLY A 681 20.07 3.65 -21.82
CA GLY A 681 19.02 2.63 -21.94
C GLY A 681 19.03 1.99 -23.32
N ASP A 682 19.17 0.66 -23.39
CA ASP A 682 19.13 -0.10 -24.64
C ASP A 682 17.69 -0.42 -25.07
N PHE A 683 17.01 0.59 -25.62
CA PHE A 683 15.67 0.46 -26.18
C PHE A 683 15.53 -0.73 -27.18
N GLY A 684 16.58 -1.04 -27.94
CA GLY A 684 16.55 -2.15 -28.90
C GLY A 684 16.61 -3.54 -28.24
N GLY A 685 17.02 -3.61 -26.97
CA GLY A 685 17.10 -4.82 -26.16
C GLY A 685 15.83 -5.16 -25.38
N SER A 686 14.92 -4.19 -25.21
CA SER A 686 13.71 -4.34 -24.39
C SER A 686 12.79 -5.43 -24.94
N PRO A 687 12.32 -6.39 -24.11
CA PRO A 687 11.35 -7.39 -24.52
C PRO A 687 9.96 -6.79 -24.79
N THR A 688 9.67 -5.59 -24.26
CA THR A 688 8.38 -4.90 -24.40
C THR A 688 8.57 -3.61 -25.21
N PRO A 689 8.04 -3.53 -26.45
CA PRO A 689 8.15 -2.33 -27.27
C PRO A 689 7.48 -1.11 -26.63
N ASN A 690 8.03 0.10 -26.84
CA ASN A 690 7.48 1.31 -26.23
C ASN A 690 6.03 1.60 -26.68
N SER A 691 5.66 1.20 -27.90
CA SER A 691 4.26 1.26 -28.35
C SER A 691 3.29 0.45 -27.49
N TRP A 692 3.75 -0.62 -26.82
CA TRP A 692 2.92 -1.37 -25.86
C TRP A 692 2.83 -0.66 -24.51
N LEU A 693 3.80 0.20 -24.21
CA LEU A 693 3.85 1.02 -23.01
C LEU A 693 3.13 2.37 -23.18
N ARG A 694 2.61 2.66 -24.39
CA ARG A 694 2.06 3.95 -24.82
C ARG A 694 3.10 5.09 -24.81
N LEU A 695 4.35 4.76 -25.14
CA LEU A 695 5.50 5.66 -25.16
C LEU A 695 6.09 5.82 -26.58
N PRO A 696 6.82 6.92 -26.87
CA PRO A 696 7.52 7.08 -28.14
C PRO A 696 8.63 6.03 -28.30
N GLU A 697 8.94 5.63 -29.54
CA GLU A 697 9.99 4.63 -29.86
C GLU A 697 11.40 5.22 -29.77
N GLU A 698 11.82 5.55 -28.54
CA GLU A 698 13.12 6.13 -28.19
C GLU A 698 13.64 5.56 -26.85
N THR A 699 14.86 5.94 -26.44
CA THR A 699 15.38 5.52 -25.13
C THR A 699 14.55 6.12 -24.00
N LEU A 700 14.22 5.29 -23.01
CA LEU A 700 13.47 5.73 -21.83
C LEU A 700 14.41 6.22 -20.71
N TRP A 701 15.73 6.02 -20.86
CA TRP A 701 16.71 6.45 -19.88
C TRP A 701 16.85 7.97 -19.82
N SER A 702 16.75 8.49 -18.61
CA SER A 702 17.03 9.85 -18.18
C SER A 702 17.79 9.80 -16.86
N ASP A 703 18.78 10.68 -16.72
CA ASP A 703 19.62 10.90 -15.55
C ASP A 703 19.18 12.12 -14.71
N SER A 704 18.03 12.73 -15.03
CA SER A 704 17.54 13.98 -14.43
C SER A 704 16.84 13.80 -13.07
N TRP A 705 17.37 12.93 -12.22
CA TRP A 705 16.87 12.57 -10.89
C TRP A 705 18.02 12.57 -9.86
N ASN A 706 17.74 12.54 -8.55
CA ASN A 706 18.78 12.78 -7.53
C ASN A 706 18.73 11.88 -6.29
N ALA A 707 17.75 10.99 -6.20
CA ALA A 707 17.65 9.94 -5.17
C ALA A 707 17.34 8.58 -5.83
N LEU A 708 17.86 7.51 -5.22
CA LEU A 708 17.64 6.13 -5.64
C LEU A 708 17.15 5.34 -4.44
N GLU A 709 16.02 4.67 -4.58
CA GLU A 709 15.59 3.66 -3.63
C GLU A 709 16.46 2.41 -3.81
N VAL A 710 17.59 2.39 -3.10
CA VAL A 710 18.57 1.30 -3.14
C VAL A 710 18.05 0.10 -2.34
N TRP A 711 17.20 0.34 -1.34
CA TRP A 711 16.62 -0.72 -0.54
C TRP A 711 15.11 -0.54 -0.36
N ASN A 712 14.36 -1.44 -0.98
CA ASN A 712 12.93 -1.64 -0.79
C ASN A 712 12.67 -3.15 -0.64
N GLY A 713 11.78 -3.52 0.28
CA GLY A 713 11.33 -4.90 0.44
C GLY A 713 12.25 -5.81 1.24
N PHE A 714 11.81 -7.08 1.33
CA PHE A 714 12.29 -8.06 2.31
C PHE A 714 12.63 -9.43 1.69
N GLY A 715 12.81 -9.52 0.37
CA GLY A 715 13.18 -10.76 -0.30
C GLY A 715 14.52 -11.28 0.21
N MET A 716 14.54 -12.48 0.80
CA MET A 716 15.72 -13.11 1.39
C MET A 716 15.93 -14.51 0.80
N ASP A 717 16.97 -14.69 -0.01
CA ASP A 717 17.30 -15.97 -0.66
C ASP A 717 18.79 -16.28 -0.57
N ASP A 718 19.16 -17.55 -0.45
CA ASP A 718 20.54 -18.03 -0.65
C ASP A 718 20.79 -18.20 -2.15
N THR A 719 21.39 -17.18 -2.77
CA THR A 719 21.56 -17.11 -4.23
C THR A 719 22.87 -17.72 -4.72
N ASP A 720 23.82 -18.00 -3.82
CA ASP A 720 25.15 -18.49 -4.17
C ASP A 720 25.54 -19.85 -3.51
N GLY A 721 24.63 -20.40 -2.72
CA GLY A 721 24.75 -21.70 -2.07
C GLY A 721 25.72 -21.70 -0.89
N ASP A 722 25.97 -20.55 -0.26
CA ASP A 722 26.83 -20.43 0.92
C ASP A 722 26.11 -20.71 2.26
N ALA A 723 24.81 -21.02 2.19
CA ALA A 723 23.90 -21.23 3.31
C ALA A 723 23.65 -19.97 4.16
N ARG A 724 23.79 -18.78 3.57
CA ARG A 724 23.26 -17.52 4.08
C ARG A 724 22.30 -16.93 3.05
N ASN A 725 21.30 -16.21 3.54
CA ASN A 725 20.39 -15.50 2.65
C ASN A 725 20.91 -14.08 2.41
N GLU A 726 20.87 -13.64 1.15
CA GLU A 726 21.04 -12.26 0.73
C GLU A 726 19.70 -11.54 0.69
N CYS A 727 19.71 -10.23 0.91
CA CYS A 727 18.58 -9.40 0.54
C CYS A 727 18.63 -9.12 -0.96
N THR A 728 17.80 -9.82 -1.72
CA THR A 728 17.91 -9.87 -3.18
C THR A 728 17.65 -8.51 -3.83
N SER A 729 16.61 -7.80 -3.39
CA SER A 729 16.28 -6.47 -3.89
C SER A 729 17.39 -5.45 -3.61
N LEU A 730 17.94 -5.44 -2.39
CA LEU A 730 19.07 -4.57 -2.01
C LEU A 730 20.30 -4.85 -2.88
N ASP A 731 20.72 -6.11 -2.98
CA ASP A 731 21.98 -6.45 -3.64
C ASP A 731 21.89 -6.27 -5.17
N LEU A 732 20.70 -6.41 -5.76
CA LEU A 732 20.45 -6.06 -7.16
C LEU A 732 20.68 -4.56 -7.42
N VAL A 733 20.07 -3.69 -6.61
CA VAL A 733 20.14 -2.23 -6.85
C VAL A 733 21.49 -1.65 -6.40
N LEU A 734 22.15 -2.22 -5.40
CA LEU A 734 23.53 -1.85 -5.04
C LEU A 734 24.49 -1.99 -6.23
N ARG A 735 24.26 -2.96 -7.12
CA ARG A 735 25.08 -3.12 -8.34
C ARG A 735 24.93 -1.93 -9.26
N ASP A 736 23.71 -1.50 -9.56
CA ASP A 736 23.44 -0.32 -10.38
C ASP A 736 24.05 0.93 -9.71
N TRP A 737 23.84 1.10 -8.41
CA TRP A 737 24.37 2.24 -7.66
C TRP A 737 25.91 2.28 -7.66
N PHE A 738 26.60 1.14 -7.51
CA PHE A 738 28.07 1.08 -7.59
C PHE A 738 28.60 1.40 -8.99
N ASN A 739 27.89 0.99 -10.05
CA ASN A 739 28.21 1.40 -11.42
C ASN A 739 28.06 2.94 -11.58
N MET A 740 26.97 3.53 -11.05
CA MET A 740 26.74 4.98 -11.07
C MET A 740 27.84 5.76 -10.32
N LEU A 741 28.19 5.34 -9.10
CA LEU A 741 29.29 5.94 -8.32
C LEU A 741 30.63 5.90 -9.09
N SER A 742 30.88 4.80 -9.80
CA SER A 742 32.09 4.61 -10.61
C SER A 742 32.12 5.47 -11.88
N MET A 743 30.96 5.85 -12.41
CA MET A 743 30.82 6.75 -13.57
C MET A 743 30.67 8.23 -13.19
N GLY A 744 30.70 8.58 -11.91
CA GLY A 744 30.57 9.98 -11.48
C GLY A 744 29.14 10.46 -11.29
N PHE A 745 28.16 9.56 -11.32
CA PHE A 745 26.76 9.89 -11.11
C PHE A 745 26.38 9.67 -9.63
N TYR A 746 26.29 10.77 -8.88
CA TYR A 746 26.10 10.75 -7.43
C TYR A 746 24.66 11.07 -7.05
N VAL A 747 23.91 10.03 -6.73
CA VAL A 747 22.51 10.09 -6.26
C VAL A 747 22.40 9.55 -4.83
N ALA A 748 21.35 9.94 -4.12
CA ALA A 748 21.23 9.67 -2.68
C ALA A 748 20.80 8.22 -2.54
N PRO A 749 21.51 7.40 -1.75
CA PRO A 749 20.99 6.10 -1.40
C PRO A 749 19.85 6.31 -0.40
N ILE A 750 18.67 5.86 -0.77
CA ILE A 750 17.48 5.87 0.08
C ILE A 750 17.05 4.41 0.30
N GLY A 751 16.55 4.14 1.50
CA GLY A 751 15.79 2.92 1.76
C GLY A 751 14.54 3.23 2.55
N ASN A 752 13.45 2.65 2.09
CA ASN A 752 12.10 2.91 2.53
C ASN A 752 11.33 1.60 2.64
N SER A 753 10.21 1.64 3.36
CA SER A 753 9.38 0.45 3.58
C SER A 753 8.38 0.16 2.46
N ASP A 754 7.90 1.18 1.75
CA ASP A 754 6.82 1.04 0.75
C ASP A 754 5.62 0.28 1.33
N THR A 755 5.28 0.67 2.55
CA THR A 755 4.33 -0.03 3.38
C THR A 755 2.90 0.32 3.00
N HIS A 756 2.13 -0.73 2.74
CA HIS A 756 0.69 -0.70 2.48
C HIS A 756 -0.11 -1.27 3.65
N GLU A 757 0.56 -1.92 4.59
CA GLU A 757 -0.05 -2.61 5.72
C GLU A 757 0.36 -1.99 7.06
N SER A 758 -0.32 -2.40 8.14
CA SER A 758 0.03 -1.95 9.49
C SER A 758 0.90 -2.96 10.23
N VAL A 759 0.80 -4.25 9.93
CA VAL A 759 1.43 -5.31 10.72
C VAL A 759 2.56 -6.02 9.97
N LYS A 760 2.27 -6.54 8.77
CA LYS A 760 3.18 -7.37 7.97
C LYS A 760 4.41 -6.60 7.50
N THR A 761 4.17 -5.43 6.90
CA THR A 761 5.20 -4.53 6.35
C THR A 761 5.24 -3.27 7.21
N PRO A 762 5.99 -3.24 8.33
CA PRO A 762 6.00 -2.07 9.21
C PRO A 762 6.76 -0.91 8.59
N VAL A 763 6.28 0.31 8.84
CA VAL A 763 6.93 1.55 8.40
C VAL A 763 8.36 1.70 8.93
N GLY A 764 9.24 2.29 8.11
CA GLY A 764 10.63 2.56 8.49
C GLY A 764 11.50 1.31 8.62
N MET A 765 11.16 0.25 7.88
CA MET A 765 11.98 -0.94 7.68
C MET A 765 12.10 -1.25 6.18
N PRO A 766 13.25 -0.97 5.54
CA PRO A 766 14.35 -0.13 6.04
C PRO A 766 13.94 1.35 6.23
N ARG A 767 14.83 2.12 6.86
CA ARG A 767 14.74 3.58 7.01
C ARG A 767 16.02 4.24 6.51
N THR A 768 15.93 5.54 6.25
CA THR A 768 17.06 6.38 5.90
C THR A 768 17.41 7.29 7.07
N MET A 769 18.63 7.19 7.59
CA MET A 769 19.15 8.10 8.62
C MET A 769 19.87 9.27 7.95
N VAL A 770 19.40 10.49 8.16
CA VAL A 770 19.96 11.69 7.51
C VAL A 770 20.58 12.61 8.55
N ARG A 771 21.86 12.98 8.37
CA ARG A 771 22.54 13.89 9.29
C ARG A 771 21.95 15.30 9.21
N VAL A 772 21.65 15.88 10.37
CA VAL A 772 21.15 17.25 10.54
C VAL A 772 21.95 18.02 11.60
N PRO A 773 21.98 19.36 11.54
CA PRO A 773 22.63 20.17 12.57
C PRO A 773 21.84 20.24 13.89
N ASP A 774 20.52 20.00 13.85
CA ASP A 774 19.62 20.03 15.00
C ASP A 774 18.52 18.96 14.78
N ASP A 775 18.57 17.90 15.59
CA ASP A 775 17.64 16.77 15.62
C ASP A 775 16.61 16.90 16.76
N SER A 776 16.46 18.09 17.35
CA SER A 776 15.54 18.30 18.46
C SER A 776 14.07 18.31 18.02
N GLY A 777 13.18 17.91 18.94
CA GLY A 777 11.73 18.02 18.72
C GLY A 777 11.25 19.45 18.43
N ALA A 778 11.95 20.47 18.93
CA ALA A 778 11.64 21.87 18.60
C ALA A 778 11.98 22.21 17.14
N ALA A 779 13.05 21.64 16.59
CA ALA A 779 13.39 21.78 15.17
C ALA A 779 12.39 21.05 14.28
N LEU A 780 11.89 19.88 14.70
CA LEU A 780 10.78 19.18 14.04
C LEU A 780 9.51 20.05 14.05
N ALA A 781 9.05 20.48 15.23
CA ALA A 781 7.80 21.23 15.38
C ALA A 781 7.79 22.55 14.61
N SER A 782 8.92 23.26 14.56
CA SER A 782 9.04 24.52 13.80
C SER A 782 9.27 24.31 12.31
N GLY A 783 9.62 23.08 11.91
CA GLY A 783 10.00 22.74 10.54
C GLY A 783 11.41 23.10 10.13
N ALA A 784 12.24 23.57 11.06
CA ALA A 784 13.64 23.93 10.80
C ALA A 784 14.51 22.75 10.35
N SER A 785 14.09 21.51 10.61
CA SER A 785 14.78 20.29 10.18
C SER A 785 14.65 19.97 8.69
N MET A 786 13.61 20.45 8.00
CA MET A 786 13.33 20.07 6.61
C MET A 786 14.43 20.51 5.65
N GLU A 787 14.87 21.76 5.74
CA GLU A 787 15.87 22.30 4.81
C GLU A 787 17.22 21.56 4.91
N PRO A 788 17.78 21.31 6.11
CA PRO A 788 18.96 20.46 6.25
C PRO A 788 18.81 19.05 5.68
N VAL A 789 17.64 18.40 5.86
CA VAL A 789 17.37 17.06 5.29
C VAL A 789 17.42 17.12 3.76
N LEU A 790 16.72 18.07 3.14
CA LEU A 790 16.71 18.23 1.68
C LEU A 790 18.10 18.54 1.13
N GLN A 791 18.86 19.43 1.78
CA GLN A 791 20.24 19.75 1.37
C GLN A 791 21.17 18.53 1.46
N ALA A 792 20.99 17.68 2.47
CA ALA A 792 21.77 16.45 2.62
C ALA A 792 21.42 15.44 1.53
N ILE A 793 20.14 15.27 1.17
CA ILE A 793 19.71 14.37 0.10
C ILE A 793 20.21 14.87 -1.27
N GLU A 794 20.06 16.16 -1.59
CA GLU A 794 20.54 16.69 -2.87
C GLU A 794 22.08 16.73 -2.97
N GLY A 795 22.78 16.71 -1.84
CA GLY A 795 24.24 16.85 -1.77
C GLY A 795 24.76 18.20 -2.25
N THR A 796 23.98 19.27 -2.07
CA THR A 796 24.31 20.62 -2.56
C THR A 796 25.12 21.41 -1.53
N GLN A 797 24.50 21.79 -0.41
CA GLN A 797 25.11 22.59 0.66
C GLN A 797 25.54 21.73 1.86
N ALA A 798 25.05 20.50 1.95
CA ALA A 798 25.41 19.53 2.97
C ALA A 798 25.98 18.27 2.32
N ALA A 799 26.89 17.60 3.02
CA ALA A 799 27.34 16.28 2.62
C ALA A 799 26.18 15.28 2.69
N ARG A 800 26.12 14.33 1.74
CA ARG A 800 25.23 13.15 1.77
C ARG A 800 25.65 12.18 2.88
N ASP A 801 25.59 12.65 4.12
CA ASP A 801 25.90 11.86 5.31
C ASP A 801 24.64 11.07 5.70
N ILE A 802 24.48 9.94 5.00
CA ILE A 802 23.30 9.10 5.01
C ILE A 802 23.69 7.66 5.39
N VAL A 803 22.86 7.01 6.20
CA VAL A 803 22.92 5.58 6.49
C VAL A 803 21.56 4.97 6.26
N VAL A 804 21.47 3.97 5.39
CA VAL A 804 20.23 3.20 5.18
C VAL A 804 20.30 1.96 6.05
N THR A 805 19.24 1.66 6.80
CA THR A 805 19.27 0.63 7.84
C THR A 805 17.89 0.06 8.19
N ASN A 806 17.84 -1.20 8.64
CA ASN A 806 16.69 -1.75 9.39
C ASN A 806 17.05 -2.07 10.87
N GLY A 807 18.24 -1.68 11.33
CA GLY A 807 18.72 -1.97 12.68
C GLY A 807 20.08 -1.32 12.99
N PRO A 808 21.19 -1.76 12.38
CA PRO A 808 22.52 -1.25 12.69
C PRO A 808 22.73 0.21 12.26
N MET A 809 23.40 1.01 13.09
CA MET A 809 23.88 2.34 12.76
C MET A 809 25.38 2.29 12.44
N ILE A 810 25.78 3.01 11.38
CA ILE A 810 27.16 3.08 10.92
C ILE A 810 27.70 4.49 11.17
N ALA A 811 28.87 4.59 11.78
CA ALA A 811 29.63 5.83 11.88
C ALA A 811 31.04 5.61 11.31
N ILE A 812 31.43 6.43 10.33
CA ILE A 812 32.79 6.41 9.75
C ILE A 812 33.47 7.73 10.05
N THR A 813 34.69 7.67 10.60
CA THR A 813 35.47 8.86 10.92
C THR A 813 36.89 8.81 10.35
N SER A 814 37.44 9.98 10.02
CA SER A 814 38.84 10.20 9.67
C SER A 814 39.40 11.30 10.56
N GLY A 815 40.48 11.01 11.31
CA GLY A 815 41.02 11.96 12.29
C GLY A 815 40.01 12.40 13.36
N GLY A 816 39.00 11.56 13.65
CA GLY A 816 37.90 11.86 14.58
C GLY A 816 36.77 12.71 14.00
N GLN A 817 36.82 13.08 12.72
CA GLN A 817 35.75 13.82 12.03
C GLN A 817 34.88 12.87 11.21
N PRO A 818 33.55 13.10 11.10
CA PRO A 818 32.67 12.32 10.23
C PRO A 818 33.17 12.28 8.79
N ALA A 819 33.11 11.12 8.14
CA ALA A 819 33.65 10.90 6.79
C ALA A 819 32.57 10.60 5.73
N ILE A 820 31.39 10.12 6.13
CA ILE A 820 30.31 9.76 5.19
C ILE A 820 29.91 10.99 4.36
N GLY A 821 29.75 10.80 3.05
CA GLY A 821 29.40 11.85 2.08
C GLY A 821 30.50 12.89 1.84
N ARG A 822 31.71 12.70 2.38
CA ARG A 822 32.80 13.69 2.35
C ARG A 822 34.04 13.14 1.66
N GLN A 823 34.87 14.08 1.20
CA GLN A 823 36.21 13.80 0.70
C GLN A 823 37.20 13.69 1.85
N VAL A 824 38.03 12.64 1.83
CA VAL A 824 39.07 12.36 2.82
C VAL A 824 40.42 12.28 2.09
N PRO A 825 41.33 13.25 2.29
CA PRO A 825 42.61 13.25 1.63
C PRO A 825 43.60 12.28 2.28
N ALA A 826 44.48 11.69 1.46
CA ALA A 826 45.56 10.83 1.93
C ALA A 826 46.61 11.61 2.73
N THR A 827 47.04 11.01 3.84
CA THR A 827 48.19 11.48 4.61
C THR A 827 49.35 10.53 4.36
N ALA A 828 50.43 11.06 3.78
CA ALA A 828 51.63 10.29 3.42
C ALA A 828 51.33 9.06 2.52
N GLY A 829 50.37 9.19 1.59
CA GLY A 829 50.01 8.14 0.64
C GLY A 829 49.07 7.05 1.18
N SER A 830 48.54 7.23 2.39
CA SER A 830 47.56 6.32 3.00
C SER A 830 46.39 7.09 3.59
N ILE A 831 45.21 6.46 3.60
CA ILE A 831 44.02 6.94 4.32
C ILE A 831 43.69 5.95 5.42
N THR A 832 43.38 6.47 6.61
CA THR A 832 42.92 5.67 7.74
C THR A 832 41.55 6.14 8.19
N LEU A 833 40.59 5.23 8.17
CA LEU A 833 39.23 5.42 8.65
C LEU A 833 38.97 4.52 9.86
N VAL A 834 38.13 4.98 10.77
CA VAL A 834 37.58 4.16 11.85
C VAL A 834 36.08 4.03 11.61
N ALA A 835 35.64 2.80 11.39
CA ALA A 835 34.23 2.47 11.30
C ALA A 835 33.75 1.88 12.62
N THR A 836 32.68 2.44 13.17
CA THR A 836 31.98 1.92 14.34
C THR A 836 30.57 1.54 13.91
N VAL A 837 30.16 0.31 14.21
CA VAL A 837 28.82 -0.19 13.96
C VAL A 837 28.17 -0.49 15.31
N THR A 838 26.99 0.06 15.53
CA THR A 838 26.18 -0.18 16.73
C THR A 838 24.80 -0.67 16.35
N ALA A 839 24.18 -1.53 17.15
CA ALA A 839 22.81 -1.99 16.92
C ALA A 839 22.14 -2.35 18.24
N PRO A 840 20.82 -2.24 18.40
CA PRO A 840 20.14 -2.89 19.51
C PRO A 840 20.42 -4.40 19.49
N ASP A 841 20.40 -5.04 20.65
CA ASP A 841 20.71 -6.48 20.75
C ASP A 841 19.69 -7.39 20.03
N TRP A 842 18.53 -6.87 19.64
CA TRP A 842 17.55 -7.57 18.82
C TRP A 842 17.78 -7.45 17.31
N ALA A 843 18.73 -6.64 16.85
CA ALA A 843 19.13 -6.49 15.46
C ALA A 843 20.61 -6.89 15.29
N GLU A 844 20.89 -8.18 15.49
CA GLU A 844 22.26 -8.69 15.51
C GLU A 844 22.94 -8.61 14.14
N PHE A 845 24.18 -8.10 14.13
CA PHE A 845 25.09 -8.17 12.98
C PHE A 845 26.36 -8.95 13.36
N ASP A 846 26.93 -9.64 12.38
CA ASP A 846 28.12 -10.49 12.56
C ASP A 846 29.24 -10.23 11.54
N THR A 847 28.96 -9.37 10.55
CA THR A 847 29.84 -9.12 9.41
C THR A 847 29.85 -7.64 9.04
N ILE A 848 31.03 -7.08 8.79
CA ILE A 848 31.27 -5.74 8.24
C ILE A 848 32.05 -5.88 6.94
N GLU A 849 31.56 -5.27 5.87
CA GLU A 849 32.12 -5.32 4.53
C GLU A 849 32.41 -3.90 4.04
N ILE A 850 33.48 -3.74 3.27
CA ILE A 850 33.74 -2.50 2.53
C ILE A 850 33.85 -2.80 1.03
N PHE A 851 33.24 -1.92 0.25
CA PHE A 851 33.27 -1.91 -1.21
C PHE A 851 33.98 -0.64 -1.67
N ALA A 852 34.86 -0.74 -2.68
CA ALA A 852 35.53 0.42 -3.23
C ALA A 852 35.79 0.27 -4.73
N ASN A 853 35.33 1.25 -5.52
CA ASN A 853 35.41 1.24 -6.98
C ASN A 853 34.94 -0.09 -7.61
N GLU A 854 33.89 -0.68 -7.01
CA GLU A 854 33.28 -1.89 -7.54
C GLU A 854 32.53 -1.59 -8.83
N THR A 855 32.71 -2.46 -9.82
CA THR A 855 32.09 -2.33 -11.15
C THR A 855 31.38 -3.62 -11.52
N PRO A 856 30.40 -4.05 -10.68
CA PRO A 856 29.70 -5.32 -10.88
C PRO A 856 29.06 -5.33 -12.26
N ALA A 857 28.89 -6.53 -12.82
CA ALA A 857 28.14 -6.68 -14.06
C ALA A 857 26.74 -6.07 -13.89
N SER A 858 26.24 -5.38 -14.92
CA SER A 858 24.86 -4.89 -14.94
C SER A 858 23.95 -6.07 -14.63
N PRO A 859 23.00 -5.94 -13.68
CA PRO A 859 21.98 -6.94 -13.49
C PRO A 859 21.26 -7.13 -14.82
N ARG A 860 21.52 -8.25 -15.51
CA ARG A 860 20.70 -8.57 -16.68
C ARG A 860 19.33 -8.94 -16.15
N ALA A 861 18.30 -8.37 -16.75
CA ALA A 861 16.92 -8.71 -16.48
C ALA A 861 16.59 -10.16 -16.89
N ARG A 862 17.46 -11.18 -16.78
CA ARG A 862 17.20 -12.58 -17.22
C ARG A 862 17.95 -13.68 -16.45
N SER A 863 18.72 -13.40 -15.40
CA SER A 863 19.58 -14.43 -14.78
C SER A 863 19.25 -14.77 -13.32
N SER A 864 19.24 -16.06 -13.01
CA SER A 864 19.35 -16.64 -11.66
C SER A 864 20.79 -16.55 -11.11
N ASP A 865 21.53 -15.51 -11.49
CA ASP A 865 22.92 -15.36 -11.10
C ASP A 865 23.00 -14.93 -9.63
N PRO A 866 24.03 -15.36 -8.89
CA PRO A 866 24.33 -14.85 -7.55
C PRO A 866 24.23 -13.33 -7.49
N VAL A 867 23.38 -12.81 -6.60
CA VAL A 867 23.22 -11.36 -6.40
C VAL A 867 24.29 -10.81 -5.45
N SER A 868 24.88 -11.68 -4.61
CA SER A 868 25.93 -11.32 -3.66
C SER A 868 27.07 -10.54 -4.33
N ILE A 869 27.53 -9.47 -3.66
CA ILE A 869 28.62 -8.62 -4.15
C ILE A 869 29.89 -8.95 -3.38
N VAL A 870 30.99 -9.17 -4.10
CA VAL A 870 32.30 -9.45 -3.51
C VAL A 870 32.91 -8.16 -2.95
N PRO A 871 33.17 -8.07 -1.62
CA PRO A 871 33.77 -6.88 -1.02
C PRO A 871 35.27 -6.76 -1.31
N LEU A 872 35.80 -5.54 -1.17
CA LEU A 872 37.23 -5.30 -1.13
C LEU A 872 37.84 -5.99 0.10
N LYS A 873 37.19 -5.85 1.25
CA LYS A 873 37.60 -6.44 2.53
C LYS A 873 36.38 -6.71 3.41
N CYS A 874 36.47 -7.77 4.21
CA CYS A 874 35.45 -8.15 5.18
C CYS A 874 36.07 -8.38 6.57
N TRP A 875 35.30 -8.05 7.61
CA TRP A 875 35.50 -8.47 8.99
C TRP A 875 34.31 -9.29 9.47
N THR A 876 34.54 -10.41 10.15
CA THR A 876 33.45 -11.24 10.68
C THR A 876 33.77 -11.85 12.04
N THR A 877 32.74 -12.11 12.86
CA THR A 877 32.88 -12.87 14.12
C THR A 877 32.99 -14.38 13.88
N ARG A 878 32.67 -14.83 12.66
CA ARG A 878 32.71 -16.22 12.23
C ARG A 878 34.15 -16.73 12.10
N GLN A 879 34.35 -18.04 12.25
CA GLN A 879 35.68 -18.64 12.11
C GLN A 879 36.12 -18.59 10.64
N LEU A 880 37.23 -17.91 10.36
CA LEU A 880 37.67 -17.62 8.99
C LEU A 880 37.98 -18.89 8.18
N ASP A 881 38.49 -19.93 8.83
CA ASP A 881 38.83 -21.22 8.20
C ASP A 881 37.61 -22.13 7.98
N THR A 882 36.43 -21.74 8.47
CA THR A 882 35.16 -22.45 8.28
C THR A 882 34.20 -21.73 7.34
N LEU A 883 34.57 -20.55 6.82
CA LEU A 883 33.74 -19.83 5.85
C LEU A 883 33.55 -20.69 4.60
N HIS A 884 32.34 -20.66 4.04
CA HIS A 884 32.06 -21.33 2.78
C HIS A 884 32.91 -20.71 1.66
N ALA A 885 33.25 -21.50 0.64
CA ALA A 885 34.12 -21.03 -0.45
C ALA A 885 33.47 -19.93 -1.31
N MET A 886 32.14 -19.91 -1.35
CA MET A 886 31.35 -18.89 -2.05
C MET A 886 31.00 -17.69 -1.18
N ASP A 887 31.27 -17.75 0.14
CA ASP A 887 30.97 -16.64 1.05
C ASP A 887 31.68 -15.35 0.57
N PRO A 888 30.98 -14.20 0.51
CA PRO A 888 31.59 -12.94 0.09
C PRO A 888 32.88 -12.58 0.86
N CYS A 889 32.99 -12.93 2.13
CA CYS A 889 34.20 -12.73 2.93
C CYS A 889 35.36 -13.65 2.51
N SER A 890 35.07 -14.89 2.08
CA SER A 890 36.08 -15.80 1.50
C SER A 890 36.58 -15.31 0.15
N LEU A 891 35.69 -14.68 -0.63
CA LEU A 891 35.99 -14.14 -1.96
C LEU A 891 36.61 -12.73 -1.93
N ALA A 892 36.67 -12.09 -0.76
CA ALA A 892 37.16 -10.73 -0.59
C ALA A 892 38.56 -10.56 -1.17
N ARG A 893 38.80 -9.43 -1.85
CA ARG A 893 40.08 -9.18 -2.55
C ARG A 893 41.27 -9.06 -1.62
N THR A 894 41.00 -8.54 -0.43
CA THR A 894 41.93 -8.56 0.69
C THR A 894 41.46 -9.61 1.67
N ALA A 895 42.42 -10.36 2.24
CA ALA A 895 42.12 -11.42 3.18
C ALA A 895 41.16 -10.92 4.29
N PRO A 896 40.11 -11.69 4.62
CA PRO A 896 39.18 -11.33 5.65
C PRO A 896 39.86 -11.34 7.02
N GLU A 897 39.33 -10.56 7.96
CA GLU A 897 39.84 -10.47 9.32
C GLU A 897 38.77 -10.86 10.35
N SER A 898 39.18 -11.43 11.47
CA SER A 898 38.26 -11.64 12.58
C SER A 898 37.96 -10.31 13.26
N MET A 899 36.70 -10.09 13.64
CA MET A 899 36.30 -9.00 14.54
C MET A 899 35.65 -9.51 15.82
N GLN A 900 35.41 -8.60 16.75
CA GLN A 900 34.63 -8.85 17.95
C GLN A 900 33.46 -7.88 17.97
N VAL A 901 32.26 -8.43 18.14
CA VAL A 901 31.06 -7.65 18.44
C VAL A 901 30.88 -7.69 19.95
N GLN A 902 31.06 -6.54 20.58
CA GLN A 902 30.96 -6.39 22.03
C GLN A 902 29.51 -6.11 22.41
N VAL A 903 29.00 -6.87 23.39
CA VAL A 903 27.72 -6.56 24.03
C VAL A 903 27.97 -5.52 25.11
N GLN A 904 27.39 -4.34 24.93
CA GLN A 904 27.42 -3.25 25.88
C GLN A 904 26.13 -3.24 26.69
N THR A 905 26.20 -2.91 27.98
CA THR A 905 25.02 -2.79 28.86
C THR A 905 24.81 -1.33 29.21
N VAL A 906 23.56 -0.87 29.09
CA VAL A 906 23.14 0.48 29.49
C VAL A 906 22.48 0.41 30.87
N PRO A 907 22.85 1.26 31.84
CA PRO A 907 22.22 1.28 33.16
C PRO A 907 20.71 1.54 33.06
N GLY A 908 19.94 0.83 33.89
CA GLY A 908 18.48 0.91 33.90
C GLY A 908 17.83 -0.11 34.82
N THR A 909 16.51 -0.12 34.90
CA THR A 909 15.71 -1.15 35.56
C THR A 909 15.59 -2.43 34.70
N GLY A 910 15.74 -2.31 33.38
CA GLY A 910 15.76 -3.43 32.44
C GLY A 910 17.17 -3.90 32.06
N ASN A 911 17.24 -5.04 31.37
CA ASN A 911 18.48 -5.55 30.77
C ASN A 911 18.71 -4.92 29.40
N HIS A 912 19.00 -3.61 29.37
CA HIS A 912 19.20 -2.86 28.13
C HIS A 912 20.60 -3.09 27.57
N ARG A 913 20.67 -3.59 26.33
CA ARG A 913 21.95 -3.90 25.68
C ARG A 913 21.97 -3.40 24.25
N PHE A 914 23.18 -3.12 23.77
CA PHE A 914 23.45 -2.90 22.36
C PHE A 914 24.75 -3.63 21.97
N LEU A 915 24.87 -3.90 20.69
CA LEU A 915 26.03 -4.49 20.06
C LEU A 915 26.92 -3.38 19.53
N GLN A 916 28.24 -3.52 19.66
CA GLN A 916 29.20 -2.59 19.12
C GLN A 916 30.40 -3.33 18.53
N ALA A 917 30.75 -2.99 17.29
CA ALA A 917 32.02 -3.38 16.68
C ALA A 917 32.74 -2.13 16.19
N GLN A 918 34.07 -2.17 16.23
CA GLN A 918 34.91 -1.12 15.67
C GLN A 918 36.04 -1.76 14.86
N VAL A 919 36.21 -1.29 13.63
CA VAL A 919 37.28 -1.74 12.73
C VAL A 919 38.07 -0.54 12.22
N THR A 920 39.38 -0.73 12.03
CA THR A 920 40.27 0.28 11.44
C THR A 920 40.54 -0.10 9.99
N ILE A 921 40.22 0.81 9.09
CA ILE A 921 40.38 0.65 7.65
C ILE A 921 41.59 1.48 7.24
N THR A 922 42.65 0.83 6.79
CA THR A 922 43.83 1.52 6.24
C THR A 922 44.00 1.12 4.79
N LEU A 923 43.97 2.11 3.90
CA LEU A 923 44.02 1.91 2.45
C LEU A 923 45.11 2.78 1.83
N THR A 924 45.72 2.26 0.79
CA THR A 924 46.59 2.97 -0.15
C THR A 924 46.01 2.86 -1.56
N ALA A 925 46.46 3.71 -2.48
CA ALA A 925 46.04 3.62 -3.88
C ALA A 925 46.34 2.24 -4.52
N ALA A 926 47.29 1.47 -3.99
CA ALA A 926 47.63 0.13 -4.49
C ALA A 926 46.61 -0.95 -4.07
N ASP A 927 45.86 -0.71 -2.99
CA ASP A 927 44.80 -1.58 -2.50
C ASP A 927 43.53 -1.41 -3.33
N ILE A 928 43.34 -0.22 -3.90
CA ILE A 928 42.25 0.11 -4.83
C ILE A 928 42.64 -0.37 -6.23
N ARG A 929 42.24 -1.60 -6.57
CA ARG A 929 42.32 -2.09 -7.95
C ARG A 929 40.91 -2.16 -8.52
N THR A 930 40.60 -1.26 -9.44
CA THR A 930 39.40 -1.36 -10.26
C THR A 930 39.47 -2.65 -11.07
N ILE A 931 38.46 -3.51 -10.95
CA ILE A 931 38.43 -4.82 -11.64
C ILE A 931 38.44 -4.62 -13.16
N ARG A 932 37.82 -3.53 -13.61
CA ARG A 932 37.59 -3.25 -15.02
C ARG A 932 38.71 -2.37 -15.58
N SER A 933 39.24 -2.74 -16.74
CA SER A 933 40.23 -1.96 -17.48
C SER A 933 39.64 -0.63 -17.96
N GLY A 934 40.48 0.41 -18.08
CA GLY A 934 40.06 1.73 -18.57
C GLY A 934 39.82 2.78 -17.48
N ALA A 935 39.88 2.37 -16.20
CA ALA A 935 39.81 3.29 -15.07
C ALA A 935 40.94 4.33 -15.10
N THR A 936 40.63 5.56 -14.73
CA THR A 936 41.58 6.68 -14.62
C THR A 936 41.58 7.28 -13.22
N GLY A 937 42.68 7.93 -12.83
CA GLY A 937 42.85 8.47 -11.47
C GLY A 937 43.31 7.41 -10.47
N THR A 938 43.58 7.85 -9.24
CA THR A 938 43.99 6.99 -8.11
C THR A 938 42.98 6.96 -6.98
N ASP A 939 41.90 7.74 -7.11
CA ASP A 939 40.90 7.97 -6.08
C ASP A 939 39.86 6.85 -6.02
N ALA A 940 39.10 6.81 -4.92
CA ALA A 940 38.09 5.79 -4.73
C ALA A 940 36.87 6.29 -3.96
N TRP A 941 35.69 5.83 -4.33
CA TRP A 941 34.57 5.83 -3.40
C TRP A 941 34.67 4.61 -2.48
N LEU A 942 34.16 4.72 -1.25
CA LEU A 942 34.10 3.63 -0.28
C LEU A 942 32.73 3.56 0.38
N VAL A 943 32.07 2.41 0.28
CA VAL A 943 30.78 2.12 0.94
C VAL A 943 31.01 1.03 1.98
N LEU A 944 30.46 1.21 3.18
CA LEU A 944 30.46 0.20 4.23
C LEU A 944 29.09 -0.45 4.33
N ARG A 945 29.06 -1.78 4.47
CA ARG A 945 27.86 -2.56 4.78
C ARG A 945 28.07 -3.35 6.07
N ALA A 946 27.06 -3.39 6.92
CA ALA A 946 26.99 -4.30 8.07
C ALA A 946 25.81 -5.24 7.85
N ARG A 947 25.98 -6.53 8.14
CA ARG A 947 24.92 -7.53 8.04
C ARG A 947 25.01 -8.61 9.11
N GLY A 948 23.88 -9.24 9.42
CA GLY A 948 23.75 -10.37 10.32
C GLY A 948 23.04 -11.56 9.71
N ASP A 949 22.51 -12.42 10.58
CA ASP A 949 21.89 -13.71 10.21
C ASP A 949 20.64 -14.05 11.04
N ARG A 950 20.29 -13.15 11.94
CA ARG A 950 19.22 -13.34 12.91
C ARG A 950 18.05 -12.43 12.54
N ALA A 951 16.85 -12.99 12.56
CA ALA A 951 15.62 -12.24 12.30
C ALA A 951 15.52 -10.98 13.17
N ILE A 952 15.01 -9.89 12.58
CA ILE A 952 14.66 -8.66 13.30
C ILE A 952 13.32 -8.82 14.00
N PHE A 953 13.35 -9.24 15.25
CA PHE A 953 12.16 -9.48 16.06
C PHE A 953 12.17 -8.59 17.32
N PRO A 954 11.06 -7.93 17.71
CA PRO A 954 9.66 -8.18 17.33
C PRO A 954 9.13 -7.29 16.19
N VAL A 955 10.01 -6.61 15.43
CA VAL A 955 9.56 -5.62 14.46
C VAL A 955 9.11 -6.25 13.13
N LEU A 956 9.91 -7.17 12.58
CA LEU A 956 9.60 -7.93 11.37
C LEU A 956 9.21 -9.35 11.75
N THR A 957 7.96 -9.70 11.50
CA THR A 957 7.35 -10.96 11.96
C THR A 957 7.02 -11.94 10.84
N ASP A 958 6.96 -11.46 9.60
CA ASP A 958 6.68 -12.31 8.45
C ASP A 958 7.83 -13.30 8.21
N GLY A 959 7.50 -14.55 7.88
CA GLY A 959 8.46 -15.66 7.78
C GLY A 959 9.19 -16.03 9.09
N VAL A 960 8.86 -15.38 10.22
CA VAL A 960 9.53 -15.59 11.52
C VAL A 960 8.67 -16.39 12.49
N VAL A 961 7.38 -16.03 12.61
CA VAL A 961 6.46 -16.67 13.54
C VAL A 961 5.75 -17.83 12.85
N ASP A 962 6.07 -19.07 13.24
CA ASP A 962 5.48 -20.29 12.71
C ASP A 962 5.22 -21.32 13.82
N ALA A 963 4.70 -22.49 13.48
CA ALA A 963 4.40 -23.54 14.46
C ALA A 963 5.64 -24.05 15.24
N GLN A 964 6.85 -23.87 14.71
CA GLN A 964 8.12 -24.27 15.33
C GLN A 964 8.66 -23.18 16.26
N THR A 965 8.60 -21.91 15.83
CA THR A 965 9.15 -20.78 16.60
C THR A 965 8.19 -20.29 17.68
N LEU A 966 6.87 -20.38 17.45
CA LEU A 966 5.84 -19.83 18.33
C LEU A 966 5.98 -20.28 19.81
N PRO A 967 6.17 -21.57 20.15
CA PRO A 967 6.32 -21.99 21.55
C PRO A 967 7.52 -21.32 22.25
N VAL A 968 8.62 -21.12 21.51
CA VAL A 968 9.84 -20.47 22.00
C VAL A 968 9.63 -18.97 22.16
N LEU A 969 8.94 -18.31 21.24
CA LEU A 969 8.60 -16.89 21.35
C LEU A 969 7.65 -16.62 22.52
N VAL A 970 6.72 -17.52 22.82
CA VAL A 970 5.81 -17.35 23.97
C VAL A 970 6.53 -17.59 25.29
N SER A 971 7.22 -18.72 25.43
CA SER A 971 7.65 -19.25 26.74
C SER A 971 9.18 -19.36 26.93
N GLY A 972 9.96 -19.25 25.86
CA GLY A 972 11.41 -19.41 25.88
C GLY A 972 12.15 -18.31 26.62
N THR A 973 13.41 -18.58 26.95
CA THR A 973 14.33 -17.55 27.45
C THR A 973 14.80 -16.65 26.30
N ALA A 974 15.41 -15.50 26.62
CA ALA A 974 15.99 -14.63 25.60
C ALA A 974 17.05 -15.34 24.74
N GLN A 975 17.77 -16.31 25.31
CA GLN A 975 18.76 -17.10 24.58
C GLN A 975 18.09 -18.13 23.64
N ASP A 976 16.99 -18.75 24.08
CA ASP A 976 16.23 -19.67 23.22
C ASP A 976 15.62 -18.92 22.03
N VAL A 977 15.06 -17.73 22.29
CA VAL A 977 14.55 -16.83 21.25
C VAL A 977 15.67 -16.40 20.29
N ASP A 978 16.85 -16.05 20.82
CA ASP A 978 17.99 -15.72 19.97
C ASP A 978 18.36 -16.85 19.01
N LEU A 979 18.47 -18.07 19.54
CA LEU A 979 18.88 -19.25 18.77
C LEU A 979 17.84 -19.64 17.71
N VAL A 980 16.55 -19.59 18.04
CA VAL A 980 15.49 -20.02 17.12
C VAL A 980 15.31 -19.05 15.94
N LEU A 981 15.77 -17.80 16.07
CA LEU A 981 15.65 -16.76 15.05
C LEU A 981 16.83 -16.71 14.07
N ARG A 982 17.89 -17.50 14.27
CA ARG A 982 19.04 -17.55 13.34
C ARG A 982 18.68 -18.25 12.04
N GLY A 983 19.12 -17.68 10.92
CA GLY A 983 18.86 -18.15 9.56
C GLY A 983 17.39 -18.02 9.12
N ARG A 984 16.59 -17.16 9.78
CA ARG A 984 15.15 -16.98 9.48
C ARG A 984 14.78 -15.50 9.28
N GLY A 985 13.77 -15.28 8.43
CA GLY A 985 13.19 -13.95 8.19
C GLY A 985 14.20 -12.94 7.66
N VAL A 986 13.95 -11.66 7.93
CA VAL A 986 14.80 -10.55 7.50
C VAL A 986 15.87 -10.27 8.56
N PHE A 987 17.12 -10.16 8.13
CA PHE A 987 18.26 -9.91 9.02
C PHE A 987 18.59 -8.42 9.17
N ALA A 988 19.28 -8.10 10.26
CA ALA A 988 19.83 -6.78 10.49
C ALA A 988 20.87 -6.42 9.42
N MET A 989 20.62 -5.32 8.71
CA MET A 989 21.49 -4.81 7.66
C MET A 989 21.51 -3.29 7.67
N ALA A 990 22.67 -2.74 7.30
CA ALA A 990 22.83 -1.31 7.07
C ALA A 990 23.95 -1.07 6.06
N PHE A 991 23.85 0.03 5.32
CA PHE A 991 24.97 0.52 4.52
C PHE A 991 25.05 2.05 4.54
N SER A 992 26.25 2.58 4.33
CA SER A 992 26.48 4.03 4.30
C SER A 992 26.45 4.59 2.88
N ALA A 993 26.11 5.87 2.75
CA ALA A 993 26.54 6.67 1.61
C ALA A 993 28.08 6.64 1.44
N PRO A 994 28.63 6.94 0.25
CA PRO A 994 30.05 6.80 0.00
C PRO A 994 30.89 7.80 0.80
N VAL A 995 32.07 7.34 1.25
CA VAL A 995 33.21 8.19 1.59
C VAL A 995 34.07 8.33 0.33
N PHE A 996 34.49 9.55 0.00
CA PHE A 996 35.30 9.81 -1.18
C PHE A 996 36.78 9.91 -0.77
N LEU A 997 37.60 8.96 -1.20
CA LEU A 997 39.01 8.84 -0.88
C LEU A 997 39.84 9.58 -1.93
N ASP A 998 40.50 10.67 -1.53
CA ASP A 998 41.37 11.48 -2.37
C ASP A 998 42.83 11.09 -2.11
N PHE A 999 43.40 10.25 -2.97
CA PHE A 999 44.76 9.71 -2.79
C PHE A 999 45.84 10.63 -3.35
N ASP A 1000 45.53 11.44 -4.36
CA ASP A 1000 46.50 12.31 -5.03
C ASP A 1000 46.52 13.76 -4.50
N GLY A 1001 45.53 14.14 -3.69
CA GLY A 1001 45.37 15.45 -3.07
C GLY A 1001 44.77 16.52 -3.99
N ASN A 1002 44.23 16.15 -5.15
CA ASN A 1002 43.65 17.07 -6.13
C ASN A 1002 42.12 17.14 -6.05
N GLY A 1003 41.52 16.56 -5.00
CA GLY A 1003 40.09 16.35 -4.89
C GLY A 1003 39.66 15.07 -5.59
N TYR A 1004 38.60 14.46 -5.08
CA TYR A 1004 38.11 13.16 -5.55
C TYR A 1004 37.67 13.18 -7.02
N ARG A 1005 38.10 12.15 -7.78
CA ARG A 1005 37.64 11.85 -9.14
C ARG A 1005 37.15 10.41 -9.29
N ALA A 1006 35.99 10.19 -9.91
CA ALA A 1006 35.49 8.84 -10.18
C ALA A 1006 36.36 8.10 -11.22
N PRO A 1007 36.51 6.75 -11.11
CA PRO A 1007 37.39 5.98 -11.98
C PRO A 1007 36.99 6.04 -13.47
N PHE A 1008 35.70 6.18 -13.77
CA PHE A 1008 35.16 6.25 -15.13
C PHE A 1008 34.29 7.48 -15.35
N GLU A 1009 34.54 8.55 -14.61
CA GLU A 1009 33.91 9.84 -14.89
C GLU A 1009 34.19 10.23 -16.36
N PRO A 1010 33.15 10.61 -17.14
CA PRO A 1010 33.24 10.94 -18.56
C PRO A 1010 34.43 11.84 -18.93
#